data_AF-A0A9D4AQQ3-F1
#
_entry.id   AF-A0A9D4AQQ3-F1
#
_cell.length_a   1.000
_cell.length_b   1.000
_cell.length_c   1.000
_cell.angle_alpha   90.00
_cell.angle_beta   90.00
_cell.angle_gamma   90.00
#
_symmetry.space_group_name_H-M   'P 1'
#
loop_
_entity.id
_entity.type
_entity.pdbx_description
1 polymer ?
#
loop_
_entity_poly.entity_id
_entity_poly.type
_entity_poly.pdbx_seq_one_letter_code
_entity_poly.pdbx_strand_id
1 'polypeptide(L)'
;MLVISEFLVALLISLFVVQFLKLKWACSRLPPGPTPLPLIGTIWQMDFKRQHEILMKLAQIYGNIFTLWIGHIPVIILNGFTAVKGGLTVHSEDISGRPATPFFQKMAGGKGIIFTSGHTWKQQRRFGLMTLRNLGLGKKGLEHRIQEEARQLLEYFMNERGDPLDPSFPIVNSVSNVIAAVVFGHRFSIEDKDFHQLIENNDYMVKQGSSISELLYDVFPWLMDHLPGTHQKVFYCHEFLRSFARKEVRSHQERGSPDEPQDFIDFYLAQIDKSKADPYSTFDEDNLVQTIFELFLAGTETTTTTMRWAVLNMVAYPDIQGIIFTSGHTWKQQRRFGLMTLRNLGLGKKGLEHRIQEEARQLLEYFMNERGDPLDPSFPIVHSVSNVIAAVVFGHRFSIEDKDFHQLIENNNYLTKQGSSISELLYDIFSWLMDHLPGTHQKIFHCHEFLRSFARKEVRSHQERGSPDEPQDFIDFYLAQIDKSKADPHSTFDEDNLVQTIFELFFAGTETTATTMRWAVLNMVAYPDIQERVQKELDAVLGPSQLICYEDRKNLPYSYAVIHEIQRHSSIIAVGIPRECVKDTVLQGFPVEKGTIILPNLISALLDPEHWETPRQFNPNHFLDQDGNFVNKEAFLAFSAGHRVCLGEQLARTELFIFFTNLLRAFTFRLPEGVKEINTESMLGGFLQPHPYKICAVPR
;
A
#
# COMPACT_ATOMS: atom_id res chain seq x y z
N MET A 1 28.96 42.31 -16.93
CA MET A 1 28.55 40.89 -16.79
C MET A 1 29.19 40.21 -15.59
N LEU A 2 30.51 40.35 -15.33
CA LEU A 2 31.20 39.78 -14.16
C LEU A 2 30.59 40.12 -12.79
N VAL A 3 30.21 41.39 -12.56
CA VAL A 3 29.63 41.83 -11.28
C VAL A 3 28.22 41.24 -11.02
N ILE A 4 27.44 40.97 -12.08
CA ILE A 4 26.11 40.37 -11.96
C ILE A 4 26.23 38.87 -11.65
N SER A 5 27.18 38.18 -12.27
CA SER A 5 27.46 36.77 -11.93
C SER A 5 27.99 36.61 -10.52
N GLU A 6 28.86 37.51 -10.05
CA GLU A 6 29.38 37.49 -8.68
C GLU A 6 28.26 37.70 -7.64
N PHE A 7 27.33 38.62 -7.90
CA PHE A 7 26.17 38.85 -7.04
C PHE A 7 25.19 37.66 -7.02
N LEU A 8 24.90 37.05 -8.19
CA LEU A 8 24.07 35.84 -8.27
C LEU A 8 24.69 34.65 -7.54
N VAL A 9 26.01 34.48 -7.64
CA VAL A 9 26.75 33.46 -6.90
C VAL A 9 26.67 33.73 -5.40
N ALA A 10 26.89 34.97 -4.95
CA ALA A 10 26.75 35.34 -3.54
C ALA A 10 25.32 35.11 -3.00
N LEU A 11 24.29 35.40 -3.81
CA LEU A 11 22.89 35.16 -3.46
C LEU A 11 22.59 33.66 -3.34
N LEU A 12 23.02 32.84 -4.30
CA LEU A 12 22.88 31.37 -4.25
C LEU A 12 23.58 30.78 -3.02
N ILE A 13 24.78 31.27 -2.70
CA ILE A 13 25.50 30.88 -1.48
C ILE A 13 24.70 31.27 -0.24
N SER A 14 24.13 32.47 -0.18
CA SER A 14 23.33 32.91 0.96
C SER A 14 22.03 32.09 1.14
N LEU A 15 21.33 31.76 0.05
CA LEU A 15 20.14 30.90 0.06
C LEU A 15 20.49 29.47 0.50
N PHE A 16 21.62 28.96 0.05
CA PHE A 16 22.16 27.67 0.48
C PHE A 16 22.49 27.68 1.98
N VAL A 17 23.10 28.75 2.49
CA VAL A 17 23.36 28.94 3.93
C VAL A 17 22.05 29.03 4.72
N VAL A 18 21.04 29.75 4.25
CA VAL A 18 19.73 29.83 4.91
C VAL A 18 19.02 28.48 4.91
N GLN A 19 19.02 27.76 3.78
CA GLN A 19 18.43 26.42 3.68
C GLN A 19 19.15 25.43 4.61
N PHE A 20 20.48 25.53 4.69
CA PHE A 20 21.29 24.75 5.62
C PHE A 20 20.97 25.09 7.07
N LEU A 21 20.81 26.38 7.43
CA LEU A 21 20.40 26.80 8.77
C LEU A 21 18.98 26.33 9.12
N LYS A 22 18.03 26.35 8.16
CA LYS A 22 16.68 25.79 8.34
C LYS A 22 16.71 24.29 8.60
N LEU A 23 17.45 23.53 7.77
CA LEU A 23 17.64 22.10 7.97
C LEU A 23 18.29 21.82 9.33
N LYS A 24 19.32 22.59 9.72
CA LYS A 24 19.98 22.48 11.03
C LYS A 24 19.02 22.76 12.19
N TRP A 25 18.12 23.73 12.04
CA TRP A 25 17.10 24.01 13.05
C TRP A 25 16.04 22.91 13.13
N ALA A 26 15.56 22.39 12.00
CA ALA A 26 14.64 21.25 11.98
C ALA A 26 15.28 19.99 12.60
N CYS A 27 16.56 19.74 12.34
CA CYS A 27 17.35 18.69 12.98
C CYS A 27 17.47 18.85 14.50
N SER A 28 17.26 20.05 15.07
CA SER A 28 17.32 20.27 16.52
C SER A 28 16.02 19.88 17.26
N ARG A 29 14.91 19.70 16.53
CA ARG A 29 13.59 19.37 17.08
C ARG A 29 13.21 17.91 16.87
N LEU A 30 13.66 17.35 15.76
CA LEU A 30 13.47 15.95 15.42
C LEU A 30 14.50 15.07 16.15
N PRO A 31 14.30 13.75 16.16
CA PRO A 31 15.35 12.83 16.59
C PRO A 31 16.70 13.14 15.91
N PRO A 32 17.83 12.94 16.63
CA PRO A 32 19.17 13.23 16.10
C PRO A 32 19.42 12.46 14.80
N GLY A 33 20.34 12.91 13.96
CA GLY A 33 20.63 12.21 12.70
C GLY A 33 21.79 12.84 11.93
N PRO A 34 22.25 12.17 10.85
CA PRO A 34 23.28 12.72 9.99
C PRO A 34 22.85 14.07 9.42
N THR A 35 23.80 15.00 9.35
CA THR A 35 23.52 16.34 8.83
C THR A 35 23.14 16.23 7.35
N PRO A 36 21.92 16.64 6.96
CA PRO A 36 21.49 16.57 5.57
C PRO A 36 22.28 17.56 4.71
N LEU A 37 22.64 17.14 3.50
CA LEU A 37 23.07 18.08 2.48
C LEU A 37 21.85 18.87 1.98
N PRO A 38 21.99 20.17 1.69
CA PRO A 38 20.90 20.91 1.08
C PRO A 38 20.48 20.25 -0.24
N LEU A 39 19.18 20.29 -0.53
CA LEU A 39 18.52 19.73 -1.73
C LEU A 39 18.36 18.20 -1.74
N ILE A 40 19.43 17.43 -1.48
CA ILE A 40 19.42 15.96 -1.61
C ILE A 40 19.25 15.21 -0.27
N GLY A 41 19.34 15.92 0.86
CA GLY A 41 19.19 15.34 2.18
C GLY A 41 20.33 14.38 2.52
N THR A 42 19.99 13.20 3.02
CA THR A 42 20.93 12.15 3.43
C THR A 42 20.96 10.96 2.47
N ILE A 43 20.25 11.04 1.33
CA ILE A 43 20.15 9.94 0.34
C ILE A 43 21.53 9.52 -0.17
N TRP A 44 22.45 10.47 -0.34
CA TRP A 44 23.82 10.18 -0.81
C TRP A 44 24.64 9.27 0.12
N GLN A 45 24.24 9.16 1.39
CA GLN A 45 24.88 8.29 2.39
C GLN A 45 24.25 6.89 2.43
N MET A 46 23.15 6.68 1.71
CA MET A 46 22.44 5.40 1.70
C MET A 46 23.04 4.49 0.62
N ASP A 47 23.54 3.33 1.04
CA ASP A 47 23.77 2.21 0.15
C ASP A 47 22.48 1.38 0.07
N PHE A 48 21.77 1.50 -1.05
CA PHE A 48 20.54 0.73 -1.30
C PHE A 48 20.80 -0.79 -1.32
N LYS A 49 22.05 -1.25 -1.46
CA LYS A 49 22.44 -2.67 -1.37
C LYS A 49 22.74 -3.15 0.05
N ARG A 50 22.90 -2.25 1.02
CA ARG A 50 23.23 -2.57 2.44
C ARG A 50 22.46 -1.69 3.43
N GLN A 51 21.18 -1.44 3.13
CA GLN A 51 20.35 -0.49 3.88
C GLN A 51 20.34 -0.77 5.39
N HIS A 52 20.07 -2.01 5.79
CA HIS A 52 19.93 -2.35 7.22
C HIS A 52 21.24 -2.24 8.01
N GLU A 53 22.40 -2.58 7.41
CA GLU A 53 23.70 -2.40 8.06
C GLU A 53 24.02 -0.93 8.31
N ILE A 54 23.71 -0.07 7.34
CA ILE A 54 23.91 1.38 7.46
C ILE A 54 22.99 1.95 8.53
N LEU A 55 21.72 1.53 8.56
CA LEU A 55 20.79 1.97 9.61
C LEU A 55 21.28 1.57 11.01
N MET A 56 21.82 0.35 11.18
CA MET A 56 22.41 -0.06 12.47
C MET A 56 23.66 0.75 12.82
N LYS A 57 24.56 1.05 11.87
CA LYS A 57 25.74 1.91 12.10
C LYS A 57 25.33 3.33 12.49
N LEU A 58 24.32 3.90 11.84
CA LEU A 58 23.79 5.22 12.18
C LEU A 58 23.14 5.21 13.57
N ALA A 59 22.44 4.14 13.94
CA ALA A 59 21.87 4.01 15.27
C ALA A 59 22.93 3.99 16.38
N GLN A 60 24.13 3.42 16.13
CA GLN A 60 25.24 3.48 17.08
C GLN A 60 25.78 4.90 17.29
N ILE A 61 25.63 5.79 16.30
CA ILE A 61 26.12 7.17 16.36
C ILE A 61 25.07 8.11 16.94
N TYR A 62 23.83 7.98 16.49
CA TYR A 62 22.74 8.92 16.78
C TYR A 62 21.73 8.40 17.81
N GLY A 63 21.81 7.12 18.17
CA GLY A 63 20.85 6.45 19.05
C GLY A 63 19.75 5.70 18.30
N ASN A 64 18.91 5.01 19.06
CA ASN A 64 17.89 4.09 18.55
C ASN A 64 16.70 4.74 17.83
N ILE A 65 16.56 6.06 17.94
CA ILE A 65 15.56 6.84 17.21
C ILE A 65 16.31 7.98 16.54
N PHE A 66 16.33 7.99 15.22
CA PHE A 66 17.10 8.98 14.47
C PHE A 66 16.40 9.40 13.18
N THR A 67 16.78 10.55 12.61
CA THR A 67 16.14 11.10 11.41
C THR A 67 17.07 11.02 10.19
N LEU A 68 16.52 10.51 9.09
CA LEU A 68 17.07 10.63 7.74
C LEU A 68 16.26 11.63 6.93
N TRP A 69 16.85 12.17 5.87
CA TRP A 69 16.23 13.19 5.04
C TRP A 69 16.19 12.75 3.58
N ILE A 70 15.00 12.68 3.01
CA ILE A 70 14.77 12.54 1.57
C ILE A 70 14.56 13.94 1.01
N GLY A 71 15.64 14.55 0.52
CA GLY A 71 15.67 15.98 0.22
C GLY A 71 15.45 16.83 1.48
N HIS A 72 14.27 17.43 1.62
CA HIS A 72 13.85 18.19 2.81
C HIS A 72 12.78 17.47 3.65
N ILE A 73 12.37 16.26 3.24
CA ILE A 73 11.34 15.48 3.92
C ILE A 73 12.01 14.62 5.01
N PRO A 74 11.65 14.79 6.29
CA PRO A 74 12.20 13.97 7.36
C PRO A 74 11.55 12.58 7.41
N VAL A 75 12.38 11.56 7.57
CA VAL A 75 12.00 10.16 7.80
C VAL A 75 12.61 9.71 9.12
N ILE A 76 11.76 9.41 10.11
CA ILE A 76 12.19 8.91 11.41
C ILE A 76 12.41 7.40 11.32
N ILE A 77 13.61 6.95 11.68
CA ILE A 77 13.98 5.54 11.76
C ILE A 77 13.84 5.07 13.21
N LEU A 78 13.15 3.96 13.41
CA LEU A 78 13.08 3.25 14.70
C LEU A 78 14.00 2.04 14.66
N ASN A 79 14.97 1.97 15.59
CA ASN A 79 16.00 0.94 15.65
C ASN A 79 16.12 0.34 17.07
N GLY A 80 16.26 -0.98 17.18
CA GLY A 80 16.25 -1.73 18.44
C GLY A 80 14.82 -2.08 18.89
N PHE A 81 14.71 -3.09 19.74
CA PHE A 81 13.41 -3.63 20.17
C PHE A 81 12.52 -2.56 20.79
N THR A 82 13.04 -1.83 21.78
CA THR A 82 12.27 -0.83 22.52
C THR A 82 11.74 0.27 21.61
N ALA A 83 12.56 0.75 20.66
CA ALA A 83 12.15 1.81 19.74
C ALA A 83 11.09 1.34 18.75
N VAL A 84 11.32 0.18 18.12
CA VAL A 84 10.40 -0.39 17.13
C VAL A 84 9.08 -0.78 17.77
N LYS A 85 9.12 -1.52 18.89
CA LYS A 85 7.91 -1.97 19.59
C LYS A 85 7.12 -0.77 20.10
N GLY A 86 7.78 0.14 20.82
CA GLY A 86 7.14 1.33 21.38
C GLY A 86 6.56 2.19 20.28
N GLY A 87 7.34 2.54 19.26
CA GLY A 87 6.87 3.40 18.18
C GLY A 87 5.73 2.81 17.36
N LEU A 88 5.67 1.48 17.16
CA LEU A 88 4.60 0.84 16.40
C LEU A 88 3.31 0.56 17.20
N THR A 89 3.38 0.57 18.53
CA THR A 89 2.25 0.19 19.39
C THR A 89 1.69 1.35 20.19
N VAL A 90 2.56 2.18 20.76
CA VAL A 90 2.21 3.39 21.49
C VAL A 90 1.73 4.43 20.48
N HIS A 91 0.48 4.88 20.61
CA HIS A 91 -0.18 5.76 19.64
C HIS A 91 -0.31 5.18 18.22
N SER A 92 -0.49 3.86 18.09
CA SER A 92 -0.52 3.18 16.78
C SER A 92 -1.61 3.63 15.80
N GLU A 93 -2.69 4.29 16.24
CA GLU A 93 -3.64 4.97 15.35
C GLU A 93 -3.06 6.26 14.75
N ASP A 94 -2.27 6.98 15.54
CA ASP A 94 -1.69 8.29 15.22
C ASP A 94 -0.60 8.16 14.14
N ILE A 95 -0.03 6.97 13.97
CA ILE A 95 1.00 6.65 12.97
C ILE A 95 0.51 5.62 11.94
N SER A 96 -0.80 5.61 11.67
CA SER A 96 -1.43 4.65 10.75
C SER A 96 -1.53 5.14 9.29
N GLY A 97 -1.09 6.38 9.04
CA GLY A 97 -1.25 7.13 7.79
C GLY A 97 -0.26 6.76 6.70
N ARG A 98 -0.35 7.51 5.58
CA ARG A 98 0.54 7.49 4.42
C ARG A 98 0.78 8.95 3.91
N PRO A 99 2.00 9.31 3.44
CA PRO A 99 2.49 10.70 3.13
C PRO A 99 1.58 11.62 2.25
N ALA A 100 1.49 12.94 2.54
CA ALA A 100 0.88 14.02 1.69
C ALA A 100 1.80 15.27 1.48
N THR A 101 1.77 15.94 0.30
CA THR A 101 2.86 16.85 -0.18
C THR A 101 2.58 18.39 -0.16
N PRO A 102 3.62 19.27 -0.10
CA PRO A 102 3.49 20.75 -0.03
C PRO A 102 2.74 21.47 -1.17
N PHE A 103 2.78 20.95 -2.39
CA PHE A 103 2.10 21.44 -3.57
C PHE A 103 0.58 21.41 -3.38
N PHE A 104 0.06 20.30 -2.82
CA PHE A 104 -1.34 20.19 -2.45
C PHE A 104 -1.75 21.17 -1.34
N GLN A 105 -0.83 21.50 -0.42
CA GLN A 105 -1.10 22.53 0.59
C GLN A 105 -1.24 23.94 -0.03
N LYS A 106 -0.42 24.29 -1.03
CA LYS A 106 -0.55 25.58 -1.74
C LYS A 106 -1.85 25.69 -2.53
N MET A 107 -2.27 24.61 -3.17
CA MET A 107 -3.49 24.55 -3.95
C MET A 107 -4.73 24.71 -3.06
N ALA A 108 -4.84 23.91 -1.99
CA ALA A 108 -6.04 23.89 -1.15
C ALA A 108 -6.05 24.92 -0.01
N GLY A 109 -4.89 25.50 0.34
CA GLY A 109 -4.78 26.48 1.43
C GLY A 109 -5.23 25.96 2.80
N GLY A 110 -5.26 24.63 3.00
CA GLY A 110 -5.81 23.99 4.20
C GLY A 110 -7.35 24.07 4.34
N LYS A 111 -8.06 24.43 3.26
CA LYS A 111 -9.53 24.54 3.16
C LYS A 111 -10.10 23.46 2.24
N GLY A 112 -11.36 23.10 2.43
CA GLY A 112 -12.01 22.02 1.67
C GLY A 112 -12.13 20.68 2.42
N ILE A 113 -12.43 19.62 1.70
CA ILE A 113 -12.85 18.28 2.15
C ILE A 113 -11.90 17.14 1.70
N ILE A 114 -11.08 17.35 0.67
CA ILE A 114 -10.20 16.35 0.04
C ILE A 114 -8.75 16.52 0.49
N PHE A 115 -8.19 17.71 0.32
CA PHE A 115 -6.77 17.99 0.60
C PHE A 115 -6.52 18.58 2.00
N THR A 116 -7.57 18.60 2.83
CA THR A 116 -7.50 19.08 4.21
C THR A 116 -7.43 17.96 5.20
N SER A 117 -6.99 18.30 6.40
CA SER A 117 -6.82 17.33 7.46
C SER A 117 -7.06 17.97 8.82
N GLY A 118 -7.29 17.17 9.87
CA GLY A 118 -7.57 17.71 11.20
C GLY A 118 -9.03 18.15 11.39
N HIS A 119 -9.26 19.25 12.11
CA HIS A 119 -10.61 19.69 12.52
C HIS A 119 -11.47 20.17 11.34
N THR A 120 -10.90 21.00 10.45
CA THR A 120 -11.55 21.47 9.21
C THR A 120 -12.05 20.30 8.39
N TRP A 121 -11.20 19.31 8.10
CA TRP A 121 -11.62 18.11 7.39
C TRP A 121 -12.77 17.37 8.08
N LYS A 122 -12.74 17.19 9.40
CA LYS A 122 -13.82 16.51 10.13
C LYS A 122 -15.15 17.28 10.02
N GLN A 123 -15.13 18.60 10.14
CA GLN A 123 -16.33 19.44 10.01
C GLN A 123 -16.85 19.47 8.57
N GLN A 124 -15.99 19.82 7.62
CA GLN A 124 -16.33 19.92 6.20
C GLN A 124 -16.80 18.59 5.62
N ARG A 125 -16.14 17.48 5.99
CA ARG A 125 -16.54 16.14 5.55
C ARG A 125 -17.89 15.71 6.13
N ARG A 126 -18.11 15.95 7.43
CA ARG A 126 -19.38 15.61 8.06
C ARG A 126 -20.54 16.43 7.49
N PHE A 127 -20.33 17.73 7.29
CA PHE A 127 -21.33 18.62 6.72
C PHE A 127 -21.60 18.28 5.24
N GLY A 128 -20.56 18.17 4.41
CA GLY A 128 -20.71 17.85 3.00
C GLY A 128 -21.45 16.54 2.76
N LEU A 129 -21.13 15.48 3.51
CA LEU A 129 -21.83 14.19 3.41
C LEU A 129 -23.30 14.28 3.85
N MET A 130 -23.61 15.08 4.87
CA MET A 130 -24.99 15.29 5.31
C MET A 130 -25.79 16.09 4.28
N THR A 131 -25.22 17.18 3.78
CA THR A 131 -25.86 18.08 2.80
C THR A 131 -26.13 17.36 1.48
N LEU A 132 -25.18 16.59 0.96
CA LEU A 132 -25.39 15.81 -0.25
C LEU A 132 -26.52 14.77 -0.09
N ARG A 133 -26.63 14.10 1.07
CA ARG A 133 -27.75 13.19 1.38
C ARG A 133 -29.11 13.90 1.47
N ASN A 134 -29.12 15.16 1.90
CA ASN A 134 -30.33 15.99 1.91
C ASN A 134 -30.74 16.43 0.51
N LEU A 135 -29.76 16.79 -0.33
CA LEU A 135 -29.94 17.14 -1.76
C LEU A 135 -30.28 15.94 -2.67
N GLY A 136 -30.49 14.76 -2.08
CA GLY A 136 -30.99 13.60 -2.80
C GLY A 136 -29.92 12.60 -3.25
N LEU A 137 -28.67 12.73 -2.81
CA LEU A 137 -27.67 11.68 -2.99
C LEU A 137 -28.16 10.39 -2.29
N GLY A 138 -28.50 9.37 -3.09
CA GLY A 138 -29.14 8.13 -2.62
C GLY A 138 -30.68 8.16 -2.53
N LYS A 139 -31.35 9.15 -3.14
CA LYS A 139 -32.82 9.27 -3.22
C LYS A 139 -33.28 9.63 -4.64
N LYS A 140 -34.58 9.47 -4.92
CA LYS A 140 -35.20 9.69 -6.26
C LYS A 140 -35.01 11.10 -6.86
N GLY A 141 -34.71 12.11 -6.04
CA GLY A 141 -34.55 13.50 -6.52
C GLY A 141 -33.31 13.72 -7.39
N LEU A 142 -32.18 13.11 -7.05
CA LEU A 142 -30.96 13.20 -7.85
C LEU A 142 -31.03 12.32 -9.10
N GLU A 143 -31.77 11.21 -9.03
CA GLU A 143 -32.01 10.29 -10.14
C GLU A 143 -32.62 11.00 -11.36
N HIS A 144 -33.62 11.86 -11.15
CA HIS A 144 -34.23 12.65 -12.23
C HIS A 144 -33.23 13.60 -12.91
N ARG A 145 -32.30 14.19 -12.14
CA ARG A 145 -31.28 15.10 -12.68
C ARG A 145 -30.24 14.34 -13.53
N ILE A 146 -29.86 13.14 -13.09
CA ILE A 146 -28.96 12.25 -13.84
C ILE A 146 -29.64 11.76 -15.12
N GLN A 147 -30.93 11.37 -15.04
CA GLN A 147 -31.70 10.92 -16.21
C GLN A 147 -31.82 12.00 -17.28
N GLU A 148 -32.02 13.27 -16.88
CA GLU A 148 -32.09 14.39 -17.82
C GLU A 148 -30.76 14.62 -18.55
N GLU A 149 -29.62 14.64 -17.84
CA GLU A 149 -28.31 14.81 -18.49
C GLU A 149 -27.92 13.59 -19.35
N ALA A 150 -28.29 12.38 -18.92
CA ALA A 150 -28.11 11.17 -19.72
C ALA A 150 -28.92 11.20 -21.02
N ARG A 151 -30.17 11.70 -20.98
CA ARG A 151 -31.01 11.89 -22.17
C ARG A 151 -30.34 12.84 -23.17
N GLN A 152 -29.75 13.95 -22.70
CA GLN A 152 -29.08 14.91 -23.57
C GLN A 152 -27.82 14.32 -24.21
N LEU A 153 -27.04 13.57 -23.43
CA LEU A 153 -25.85 12.87 -23.93
C LEU A 153 -26.21 11.79 -24.97
N LEU A 154 -27.30 11.06 -24.77
CA LEU A 154 -27.82 10.08 -25.74
C LEU A 154 -28.30 10.76 -27.03
N GLU A 155 -29.02 11.88 -26.94
CA GLU A 155 -29.44 12.66 -28.10
C GLU A 155 -28.23 13.15 -28.91
N TYR A 156 -27.16 13.57 -28.24
CA TYR A 156 -25.90 13.91 -28.88
C TYR A 156 -25.32 12.70 -29.65
N PHE A 157 -25.16 11.53 -29.01
CA PHE A 157 -24.60 10.35 -29.68
C PHE A 157 -25.49 9.80 -30.82
N MET A 158 -26.81 9.88 -30.70
CA MET A 158 -27.74 9.43 -31.75
C MET A 158 -27.69 10.29 -33.01
N ASN A 159 -27.33 11.57 -32.88
CA ASN A 159 -27.27 12.50 -34.02
C ASN A 159 -26.05 12.28 -34.92
N GLU A 160 -25.00 11.61 -34.43
CA GLU A 160 -23.72 11.42 -35.13
C GLU A 160 -23.70 10.19 -36.09
N ARG A 161 -24.81 9.43 -36.21
CA ARG A 161 -25.08 8.38 -37.23
C ARG A 161 -23.95 7.38 -37.55
N GLY A 162 -23.03 7.14 -36.63
CA GLY A 162 -21.94 6.18 -36.78
C GLY A 162 -20.66 6.74 -37.41
N ASP A 163 -20.56 8.05 -37.59
CA ASP A 163 -19.30 8.70 -37.97
C ASP A 163 -18.31 8.74 -36.79
N PRO A 164 -16.98 8.75 -37.05
CA PRO A 164 -15.98 8.87 -35.99
C PRO A 164 -16.14 10.19 -35.23
N LEU A 165 -16.37 10.10 -33.92
CA LEU A 165 -16.61 11.26 -33.06
C LEU A 165 -15.68 11.23 -31.84
N ASP A 166 -15.31 12.41 -31.33
CA ASP A 166 -14.63 12.55 -30.05
C ASP A 166 -15.67 12.78 -28.94
N PRO A 167 -15.92 11.77 -28.07
CA PRO A 167 -16.94 11.89 -27.03
C PRO A 167 -16.46 12.72 -25.84
N SER A 168 -15.19 13.15 -25.82
CA SER A 168 -14.52 13.67 -24.63
C SER A 168 -15.19 14.91 -24.04
N PHE A 169 -15.64 15.84 -24.88
CA PHE A 169 -16.23 17.10 -24.41
C PHE A 169 -17.72 16.96 -24.01
N PRO A 170 -18.60 16.34 -24.82
CA PRO A 170 -20.01 16.09 -24.46
C PRO A 170 -20.17 15.30 -23.16
N ILE A 171 -19.37 14.24 -22.96
CA ILE A 171 -19.35 13.47 -21.71
C ILE A 171 -19.00 14.38 -20.53
N VAL A 172 -17.98 15.22 -20.68
CA VAL A 172 -17.59 16.12 -19.60
C VAL A 172 -18.64 17.14 -19.28
N ASN A 173 -19.27 17.74 -20.29
CA ASN A 173 -20.31 18.72 -20.10
C ASN A 173 -21.53 18.13 -19.37
N SER A 174 -22.02 16.96 -19.78
CA SER A 174 -23.18 16.31 -19.15
C SER A 174 -22.92 15.95 -17.68
N VAL A 175 -21.75 15.39 -17.38
CA VAL A 175 -21.39 15.03 -15.99
C VAL A 175 -21.14 16.27 -15.13
N SER A 176 -20.50 17.29 -15.69
CA SER A 176 -20.31 18.59 -15.03
C SER A 176 -21.64 19.24 -14.66
N ASN A 177 -22.66 19.08 -15.50
CA ASN A 177 -23.99 19.62 -15.26
C ASN A 177 -24.76 18.90 -14.15
N VAL A 178 -24.50 17.62 -13.92
CA VAL A 178 -25.09 16.89 -12.78
C VAL A 178 -24.59 17.49 -11.46
N ILE A 179 -23.27 17.67 -11.32
CA ILE A 179 -22.71 18.28 -10.10
C ILE A 179 -23.01 19.77 -10.02
N ALA A 180 -23.06 20.49 -11.16
CA ALA A 180 -23.48 21.89 -11.21
C ALA A 180 -24.90 22.07 -10.68
N ALA A 181 -25.84 21.19 -11.06
CA ALA A 181 -27.21 21.27 -10.54
C ALA A 181 -27.27 21.04 -9.03
N VAL A 182 -26.41 20.17 -8.48
CA VAL A 182 -26.35 19.89 -7.04
C VAL A 182 -25.67 21.03 -6.26
N VAL A 183 -24.63 21.62 -6.84
CA VAL A 183 -23.80 22.62 -6.16
C VAL A 183 -24.30 24.05 -6.36
N PHE A 184 -24.67 24.41 -7.59
CA PHE A 184 -25.14 25.73 -8.01
C PHE A 184 -26.66 25.83 -8.19
N GLY A 185 -27.39 24.71 -8.02
CA GLY A 185 -28.84 24.69 -8.15
C GLY A 185 -29.38 24.66 -9.59
N HIS A 186 -28.52 24.84 -10.60
CA HIS A 186 -28.91 24.84 -12.01
C HIS A 186 -27.85 24.22 -12.93
N ARG A 187 -28.25 23.97 -14.18
CA ARG A 187 -27.39 23.51 -15.27
C ARG A 187 -26.89 24.69 -16.12
N PHE A 188 -25.84 24.45 -16.90
CA PHE A 188 -25.27 25.37 -17.87
C PHE A 188 -25.47 24.83 -19.29
N SER A 189 -25.67 25.72 -20.26
CA SER A 189 -25.82 25.31 -21.67
C SER A 189 -24.47 24.91 -22.25
N ILE A 190 -24.48 24.06 -23.28
CA ILE A 190 -23.28 23.62 -24.02
C ILE A 190 -22.70 24.74 -24.91
N GLU A 191 -23.22 25.96 -24.82
CA GLU A 191 -22.69 27.14 -25.49
C GLU A 191 -22.13 28.16 -24.49
N ASP A 192 -22.23 27.88 -23.19
CA ASP A 192 -21.74 28.76 -22.13
C ASP A 192 -20.21 28.74 -22.09
N LYS A 193 -19.62 29.85 -22.56
CA LYS A 193 -18.16 30.01 -22.65
C LYS A 193 -17.47 30.02 -21.29
N ASP A 194 -18.11 30.55 -20.25
CA ASP A 194 -17.52 30.60 -18.91
C ASP A 194 -17.47 29.19 -18.32
N PHE A 195 -18.54 28.41 -18.52
CA PHE A 195 -18.62 27.02 -18.07
C PHE A 195 -17.68 26.09 -18.85
N HIS A 196 -17.53 26.31 -20.16
CA HIS A 196 -16.55 25.59 -20.98
C HIS A 196 -15.12 25.86 -20.51
N GLN A 197 -14.78 27.13 -20.27
CA GLN A 197 -13.45 27.50 -19.80
C GLN A 197 -13.16 26.93 -18.40
N LEU A 198 -14.20 26.85 -17.55
CA LEU A 198 -14.14 26.19 -16.25
C LEU A 198 -13.79 24.70 -16.41
N ILE A 199 -14.49 23.99 -17.30
CA ILE A 199 -14.21 22.58 -17.62
C ILE A 199 -12.77 22.37 -18.14
N GLU A 200 -12.31 23.19 -19.09
CA GLU A 200 -10.96 23.06 -19.67
C GLU A 200 -9.85 23.32 -18.64
N ASN A 201 -10.03 24.32 -17.78
CA ASN A 201 -9.07 24.63 -16.73
C ASN A 201 -8.98 23.50 -15.70
N ASN A 202 -10.10 22.85 -15.41
CA ASN A 202 -10.18 21.72 -14.51
C ASN A 202 -9.42 20.48 -15.07
N ASP A 203 -9.67 20.14 -16.34
CA ASP A 203 -8.97 19.06 -17.06
C ASP A 203 -7.45 19.32 -17.15
N TYR A 204 -7.04 20.58 -17.36
CA TYR A 204 -5.64 20.97 -17.36
C TYR A 204 -4.96 20.75 -15.99
N MET A 205 -5.63 21.09 -14.88
CA MET A 205 -5.08 20.93 -13.53
C MET A 205 -4.82 19.46 -13.19
N VAL A 206 -5.75 18.56 -13.51
CA VAL A 206 -5.61 17.12 -13.23
C VAL A 206 -4.49 16.49 -14.05
N LYS A 207 -4.38 16.83 -15.34
CA LYS A 207 -3.33 16.30 -16.24
C LYS A 207 -1.90 16.66 -15.82
N GLN A 208 -1.74 17.70 -15.00
CA GLN A 208 -0.42 18.14 -14.54
C GLN A 208 -0.04 17.61 -13.16
N GLY A 209 -0.96 16.92 -12.46
CA GLY A 209 -0.92 16.52 -11.03
C GLY A 209 0.17 15.53 -10.59
N SER A 210 1.23 15.38 -11.37
CA SER A 210 2.47 14.66 -11.02
C SER A 210 3.67 15.19 -11.82
N SER A 211 3.61 16.45 -12.26
CA SER A 211 4.65 17.02 -13.14
C SER A 211 5.91 17.39 -12.37
N ILE A 212 7.04 17.42 -13.07
CA ILE A 212 8.35 17.84 -12.52
C ILE A 212 8.25 19.19 -11.79
N SER A 213 7.38 20.07 -12.28
CA SER A 213 7.19 21.39 -11.68
C SER A 213 6.52 21.31 -10.30
N GLU A 214 5.67 20.32 -10.04
CA GLU A 214 4.98 20.10 -8.76
C GLU A 214 5.91 19.43 -7.74
N LEU A 215 6.72 18.45 -8.16
CA LEU A 215 7.76 17.87 -7.29
C LEU A 215 8.83 18.91 -6.94
N LEU A 216 9.25 19.74 -7.90
CA LEU A 216 10.11 20.89 -7.61
C LEU A 216 9.40 21.93 -6.75
N TYR A 217 8.08 22.03 -6.85
CA TYR A 217 7.28 22.87 -5.96
C TYR A 217 7.24 22.30 -4.54
N ASP A 218 7.15 20.98 -4.38
CA ASP A 218 7.23 20.30 -3.10
C ASP A 218 8.58 20.54 -2.42
N VAL A 219 9.67 20.50 -3.21
CA VAL A 219 11.03 20.66 -2.70
C VAL A 219 11.43 22.14 -2.54
N PHE A 220 10.99 23.01 -3.45
CA PHE A 220 11.37 24.43 -3.52
C PHE A 220 10.18 25.37 -3.78
N PRO A 221 9.16 25.39 -2.92
CA PRO A 221 7.94 26.16 -3.18
C PRO A 221 8.22 27.66 -3.31
N TRP A 222 9.16 28.19 -2.52
CA TRP A 222 9.58 29.61 -2.54
C TRP A 222 10.21 30.05 -3.86
N LEU A 223 10.96 29.15 -4.51
CA LEU A 223 11.62 29.42 -5.79
C LEU A 223 10.62 29.24 -6.92
N MET A 224 9.88 28.13 -6.87
CA MET A 224 8.88 27.79 -7.86
C MET A 224 7.72 28.79 -7.91
N ASP A 225 7.38 29.44 -6.80
CA ASP A 225 6.41 30.56 -6.78
C ASP A 225 6.76 31.72 -7.75
N HIS A 226 8.03 31.86 -8.15
CA HIS A 226 8.51 32.93 -9.02
C HIS A 226 8.97 32.42 -10.39
N LEU A 227 9.16 31.11 -10.55
CA LEU A 227 9.61 30.51 -11.80
C LEU A 227 8.43 30.13 -12.68
N PRO A 228 8.50 30.41 -14.01
CA PRO A 228 7.49 29.93 -14.94
C PRO A 228 7.56 28.40 -15.03
N GLY A 229 6.41 27.76 -15.07
CA GLY A 229 6.29 26.31 -15.16
C GLY A 229 4.83 25.88 -15.17
N THR A 230 4.61 24.57 -15.31
CA THR A 230 3.25 24.02 -15.40
C THR A 230 2.46 24.26 -14.11
N HIS A 231 3.11 24.25 -12.94
CA HIS A 231 2.54 24.62 -11.64
C HIS A 231 1.94 26.03 -11.59
N GLN A 232 2.55 27.04 -12.25
CA GLN A 232 1.99 28.40 -12.31
C GLN A 232 0.70 28.46 -13.13
N LYS A 233 0.67 27.70 -14.23
CA LYS A 233 -0.54 27.59 -15.05
C LYS A 233 -1.63 26.82 -14.29
N VAL A 234 -1.27 25.80 -13.51
CA VAL A 234 -2.19 25.10 -12.59
C VAL A 234 -2.77 26.07 -11.56
N PHE A 235 -1.96 26.96 -10.96
CA PHE A 235 -2.48 27.98 -10.03
C PHE A 235 -3.39 29.00 -10.71
N TYR A 236 -3.10 29.42 -11.94
CA TYR A 236 -3.98 30.28 -12.71
C TYR A 236 -5.33 29.62 -13.00
N CYS A 237 -5.32 28.37 -13.45
CA CYS A 237 -6.53 27.57 -13.66
C CYS A 237 -7.33 27.41 -12.36
N HIS A 238 -6.66 27.15 -11.24
CA HIS A 238 -7.28 27.04 -9.92
C HIS A 238 -7.97 28.34 -9.49
N GLU A 239 -7.31 29.49 -9.67
CA GLU A 239 -7.92 30.77 -9.29
C GLU A 239 -9.09 31.17 -10.22
N PHE A 240 -9.04 30.80 -11.50
CA PHE A 240 -10.19 30.95 -12.39
C PHE A 240 -11.41 30.18 -11.84
N LEU A 241 -11.23 28.92 -11.43
CA LEU A 241 -12.30 28.10 -10.86
C LEU A 241 -12.85 28.69 -9.55
N ARG A 242 -11.98 29.18 -8.67
CA ARG A 242 -12.39 29.88 -7.44
C ARG A 242 -13.16 31.16 -7.75
N SER A 243 -12.76 31.91 -8.78
CA SER A 243 -13.46 33.13 -9.19
C SER A 243 -14.86 32.85 -9.72
N PHE A 244 -15.04 31.75 -10.45
CA PHE A 244 -16.34 31.27 -10.90
C PHE A 244 -17.24 30.88 -9.73
N ALA A 245 -16.72 30.07 -8.79
CA ALA A 245 -17.44 29.69 -7.59
C ALA A 245 -17.87 30.91 -6.75
N ARG A 246 -17.01 31.93 -6.62
CA ARG A 246 -17.36 33.20 -5.95
C ARG A 246 -18.45 33.99 -6.68
N LYS A 247 -18.51 33.92 -8.01
CA LYS A 247 -19.59 34.54 -8.80
C LYS A 247 -20.93 33.87 -8.48
N GLU A 248 -20.95 32.54 -8.42
CA GLU A 248 -22.15 31.78 -8.06
C GLU A 248 -22.58 31.98 -6.61
N VAL A 249 -21.64 31.97 -5.66
CA VAL A 249 -21.95 32.26 -4.24
C VAL A 249 -22.57 33.65 -4.08
N ARG A 250 -22.05 34.68 -4.77
CA ARG A 250 -22.63 36.03 -4.74
C ARG A 250 -24.03 36.07 -5.34
N SER A 251 -24.25 35.39 -6.45
CA SER A 251 -25.58 35.25 -7.06
C SER A 251 -26.60 34.65 -6.09
N HIS A 252 -26.22 33.65 -5.28
CA HIS A 252 -27.09 33.07 -4.25
C HIS A 252 -27.32 34.03 -3.07
N GLN A 253 -26.29 34.78 -2.66
CA GLN A 253 -26.44 35.82 -1.62
C GLN A 253 -27.38 36.96 -2.05
N GLU A 254 -27.34 37.36 -3.33
CA GLU A 254 -28.20 38.42 -3.89
C GLU A 254 -29.66 37.98 -4.06
N ARG A 255 -29.92 36.69 -4.31
CA ARG A 255 -31.28 36.12 -4.38
C ARG A 255 -31.96 36.00 -3.01
N GLY A 256 -31.19 36.03 -1.92
CA GLY A 256 -31.67 35.86 -0.55
C GLY A 256 -31.85 34.40 -0.13
N SER A 257 -31.80 34.12 1.17
CA SER A 257 -31.91 32.74 1.70
C SER A 257 -33.32 32.17 1.47
N PRO A 258 -33.47 31.06 0.72
CA PRO A 258 -34.77 30.44 0.54
C PRO A 258 -35.27 29.81 1.85
N ASP A 259 -36.61 29.71 2.00
CA ASP A 259 -37.24 29.06 3.17
C ASP A 259 -36.82 27.58 3.31
N GLU A 260 -36.57 26.92 2.18
CA GLU A 260 -35.97 25.59 2.11
C GLU A 260 -34.73 25.62 1.19
N PRO A 261 -33.53 25.27 1.69
CA PRO A 261 -32.30 25.23 0.89
C PRO A 261 -32.41 24.23 -0.28
N GLN A 262 -32.07 24.68 -1.50
CA GLN A 262 -32.29 23.88 -2.72
C GLN A 262 -31.01 23.28 -3.31
N ASP A 263 -29.86 23.83 -2.95
CA ASP A 263 -28.53 23.39 -3.42
C ASP A 263 -27.45 23.53 -2.34
N PHE A 264 -26.24 23.07 -2.67
CA PHE A 264 -25.14 23.03 -1.73
C PHE A 264 -24.75 24.42 -1.21
N ILE A 265 -24.82 25.46 -2.05
CA ILE A 265 -24.48 26.83 -1.66
C ILE A 265 -25.49 27.33 -0.62
N ASP A 266 -26.78 27.13 -0.83
CA ASP A 266 -27.82 27.52 0.13
C ASP A 266 -27.62 26.86 1.50
N PHE A 267 -27.39 25.54 1.50
CA PHE A 267 -27.16 24.79 2.74
C PHE A 267 -25.92 25.31 3.48
N TYR A 268 -24.86 25.63 2.74
CA TYR A 268 -23.60 26.08 3.33
C TYR A 268 -23.70 27.53 3.84
N LEU A 269 -24.34 28.43 3.11
CA LEU A 269 -24.61 29.80 3.56
C LEU A 269 -25.46 29.81 4.84
N ALA A 270 -26.50 28.97 4.90
CA ALA A 270 -27.30 28.79 6.12
C ALA A 270 -26.47 28.24 7.30
N GLN A 271 -25.48 27.39 7.02
CA GLN A 271 -24.56 26.85 8.03
C GLN A 271 -23.55 27.91 8.52
N ILE A 272 -23.09 28.79 7.63
CA ILE A 272 -22.28 29.96 8.01
C ILE A 272 -23.09 30.83 8.99
N ASP A 273 -24.34 31.15 8.66
CA ASP A 273 -25.21 31.97 9.52
C ASP A 273 -25.46 31.34 10.89
N LYS A 274 -25.71 30.01 10.94
CA LYS A 274 -25.89 29.25 12.19
C LYS A 274 -24.63 29.19 13.05
N SER A 275 -23.44 29.33 12.47
CA SER A 275 -22.17 29.17 13.16
C SER A 275 -21.41 30.48 13.40
N LYS A 276 -22.01 31.64 13.10
CA LYS A 276 -21.42 32.99 13.34
C LYS A 276 -20.95 33.23 14.77
N ALA A 277 -21.59 32.60 15.75
CA ALA A 277 -21.25 32.74 17.17
C ALA A 277 -20.19 31.72 17.65
N ASP A 278 -19.81 30.74 16.83
CA ASP A 278 -18.82 29.72 17.17
C ASP A 278 -17.42 30.13 16.67
N PRO A 279 -16.49 30.51 17.56
CA PRO A 279 -15.14 30.91 17.17
C PRO A 279 -14.28 29.75 16.61
N TYR A 280 -14.74 28.50 16.74
CA TYR A 280 -14.07 27.31 16.18
C TYR A 280 -14.71 26.81 14.88
N SER A 281 -15.72 27.53 14.37
CA SER A 281 -16.35 27.19 13.09
C SER A 281 -15.36 27.33 11.95
N THR A 282 -15.33 26.32 11.07
CA THR A 282 -14.58 26.37 9.81
C THR A 282 -15.47 26.70 8.61
N PHE A 283 -16.73 27.09 8.87
CA PHE A 283 -17.68 27.49 7.83
C PHE A 283 -17.50 28.98 7.52
N ASP A 284 -16.80 29.26 6.43
CA ASP A 284 -16.59 30.59 5.88
C ASP A 284 -16.70 30.56 4.34
N GLU A 285 -16.79 31.73 3.71
CA GLU A 285 -16.97 31.84 2.26
C GLU A 285 -15.82 31.22 1.46
N ASP A 286 -14.58 31.34 1.93
CA ASP A 286 -13.43 30.75 1.24
C ASP A 286 -13.43 29.22 1.36
N ASN A 287 -13.84 28.67 2.51
CA ASN A 287 -14.03 27.23 2.70
C ASN A 287 -15.20 26.71 1.84
N LEU A 288 -16.27 27.49 1.69
CA LEU A 288 -17.34 27.21 0.75
C LEU A 288 -16.81 27.16 -0.69
N VAL A 289 -16.11 28.21 -1.14
CA VAL A 289 -15.51 28.30 -2.49
C VAL A 289 -14.56 27.14 -2.76
N GLN A 290 -13.70 26.78 -1.80
CA GLN A 290 -12.79 25.65 -1.92
C GLN A 290 -13.55 24.32 -1.95
N THR A 291 -14.61 24.17 -1.15
CA THR A 291 -15.44 22.96 -1.13
C THR A 291 -16.26 22.83 -2.42
N ILE A 292 -16.76 23.92 -3.00
CA ILE A 292 -17.41 23.95 -4.32
C ILE A 292 -16.42 23.47 -5.38
N PHE A 293 -15.21 24.03 -5.40
CA PHE A 293 -14.17 23.60 -6.33
C PHE A 293 -13.86 22.11 -6.14
N GLU A 294 -13.64 21.63 -4.92
CA GLU A 294 -13.32 20.22 -4.67
C GLU A 294 -14.47 19.27 -4.98
N LEU A 295 -15.72 19.66 -4.73
CA LEU A 295 -16.90 18.88 -5.12
C LEU A 295 -17.09 18.87 -6.63
N PHE A 296 -16.84 19.98 -7.32
CA PHE A 296 -16.92 20.06 -8.76
C PHE A 296 -15.77 19.29 -9.43
N LEU A 297 -14.53 19.49 -8.99
CA LEU A 297 -13.34 18.74 -9.43
C LEU A 297 -13.55 17.24 -9.22
N ALA A 298 -13.95 16.82 -8.01
CA ALA A 298 -14.16 15.40 -7.72
C ALA A 298 -15.37 14.84 -8.47
N GLY A 299 -16.51 15.53 -8.50
CA GLY A 299 -17.73 15.07 -9.15
C GLY A 299 -17.61 14.99 -10.67
N THR A 300 -16.98 15.99 -11.28
CA THR A 300 -16.71 16.08 -12.71
C THR A 300 -15.59 15.15 -13.11
N GLU A 301 -14.35 15.37 -12.66
CA GLU A 301 -13.20 14.65 -13.21
C GLU A 301 -13.21 13.17 -12.90
N THR A 302 -13.59 12.76 -11.69
CA THR A 302 -13.60 11.32 -11.41
C THR A 302 -14.64 10.62 -12.28
N THR A 303 -15.84 11.18 -12.44
CA THR A 303 -16.91 10.57 -13.23
C THR A 303 -16.67 10.70 -14.73
N THR A 304 -16.10 11.80 -15.23
CA THR A 304 -15.80 11.99 -16.66
C THR A 304 -14.54 11.28 -17.08
N THR A 305 -13.51 11.23 -16.24
CA THR A 305 -12.33 10.39 -16.45
C THR A 305 -12.78 8.94 -16.36
N THR A 306 -13.63 8.56 -15.40
CA THR A 306 -14.24 7.23 -15.35
C THR A 306 -15.12 6.95 -16.55
N MET A 307 -15.87 7.90 -17.12
CA MET A 307 -16.69 7.67 -18.31
C MET A 307 -15.87 7.70 -19.61
N ARG A 308 -14.89 8.59 -19.72
CA ARG A 308 -13.94 8.65 -20.85
C ARG A 308 -13.09 7.41 -20.86
N TRP A 309 -12.50 7.05 -19.72
CA TRP A 309 -11.81 5.78 -19.54
C TRP A 309 -12.77 4.63 -19.58
N ALA A 310 -14.02 4.66 -19.10
CA ALA A 310 -14.97 3.55 -19.30
C ALA A 310 -15.31 3.39 -20.78
N VAL A 311 -15.46 4.46 -21.57
CA VAL A 311 -15.61 4.36 -23.03
C VAL A 311 -14.29 3.88 -23.66
N LEU A 312 -13.15 4.46 -23.28
CA LEU A 312 -11.81 4.07 -23.74
C LEU A 312 -11.38 2.69 -23.24
N ASN A 313 -11.95 2.14 -22.17
CA ASN A 313 -11.60 0.90 -21.48
C ASN A 313 -12.63 -0.20 -21.76
N MET A 314 -13.91 0.15 -21.95
CA MET A 314 -14.86 -0.66 -22.73
C MET A 314 -14.29 -0.87 -24.14
N VAL A 315 -13.49 0.08 -24.65
CA VAL A 315 -12.69 -0.06 -25.87
C VAL A 315 -11.28 -0.67 -25.61
N ALA A 316 -10.64 -0.45 -24.45
CA ALA A 316 -9.21 -0.76 -24.22
C ALA A 316 -8.77 -1.00 -22.74
N TYR A 317 -9.53 -1.70 -21.89
CA TYR A 317 -9.12 -2.31 -20.59
C TYR A 317 -9.35 -1.54 -19.23
N PRO A 318 -10.38 -1.87 -18.40
CA PRO A 318 -10.84 -1.06 -17.24
C PRO A 318 -10.41 -1.53 -15.81
N ASP A 319 -9.90 -0.64 -14.94
CA ASP A 319 -10.12 -0.57 -13.45
C ASP A 319 -9.26 -1.38 -12.41
N ILE A 320 -8.50 -0.76 -11.43
CA ILE A 320 -7.70 -1.45 -10.34
C ILE A 320 -7.28 -0.59 -9.04
N GLN A 321 -7.61 -0.93 -7.75
CA GLN A 321 -7.02 -0.44 -6.41
C GLN A 321 -7.27 -1.39 -5.17
N GLY A 322 -6.52 -1.44 -4.02
CA GLY A 322 -6.53 -2.59 -3.00
C GLY A 322 -6.18 -2.36 -1.48
N ILE A 323 -5.50 -3.30 -0.76
CA ILE A 323 -5.25 -3.37 0.72
C ILE A 323 -3.88 -2.82 1.24
N ILE A 324 -2.75 -3.18 0.63
CA ILE A 324 -1.38 -3.00 1.15
C ILE A 324 -0.97 -1.51 1.13
N PHE A 325 -1.34 -0.83 0.03
CA PHE A 325 -0.93 0.54 -0.24
C PHE A 325 -1.99 1.58 0.12
N THR A 326 -3.17 1.18 0.60
CA THR A 326 -4.27 2.09 0.94
C THR A 326 -4.28 2.50 2.42
N SER A 327 -4.95 3.62 2.71
CA SER A 327 -5.14 4.14 4.07
C SER A 327 -6.57 4.64 4.29
N GLY A 328 -6.90 5.05 5.51
CA GLY A 328 -8.22 5.62 5.82
C GLY A 328 -9.36 4.60 5.77
N HIS A 329 -10.49 5.00 5.20
CA HIS A 329 -11.74 4.23 5.21
C HIS A 329 -11.66 2.95 4.36
N THR A 330 -11.12 3.03 3.14
CA THR A 330 -10.93 1.90 2.22
C THR A 330 -10.09 0.81 2.89
N TRP A 331 -8.94 1.18 3.46
CA TRP A 331 -8.12 0.23 4.22
C TRP A 331 -8.89 -0.40 5.38
N LYS A 332 -9.65 0.37 6.17
CA LYS A 332 -10.43 -0.16 7.30
C LYS A 332 -11.49 -1.18 6.84
N GLN A 333 -12.22 -0.90 5.77
CA GLN A 333 -13.22 -1.82 5.22
C GLN A 333 -12.56 -3.09 4.68
N GLN A 334 -11.58 -2.96 3.79
CA GLN A 334 -10.90 -4.10 3.18
C GLN A 334 -10.13 -4.95 4.18
N ARG A 335 -9.45 -4.32 5.15
CA ARG A 335 -8.73 -5.03 6.22
C ARG A 335 -9.68 -5.82 7.12
N ARG A 336 -10.81 -5.22 7.52
CA ARG A 336 -11.80 -5.88 8.38
C ARG A 336 -12.44 -7.05 7.66
N PHE A 337 -12.79 -6.85 6.38
CA PHE A 337 -13.34 -7.89 5.53
C PHE A 337 -12.32 -9.02 5.34
N GLY A 338 -11.09 -8.72 4.91
CA GLY A 338 -10.04 -9.71 4.74
C GLY A 338 -9.78 -10.55 5.98
N LEU A 339 -9.68 -9.94 7.17
CA LEU A 339 -9.54 -10.68 8.44
C LEU A 339 -10.73 -11.59 8.73
N MET A 340 -11.95 -11.11 8.50
CA MET A 340 -13.17 -11.86 8.74
C MET A 340 -13.30 -13.04 7.77
N THR A 341 -13.07 -12.79 6.49
CA THR A 341 -13.14 -13.80 5.42
C THR A 341 -12.10 -14.88 5.61
N LEU A 342 -10.83 -14.54 5.91
CA LEU A 342 -9.82 -15.56 6.20
C LEU A 342 -10.21 -16.42 7.40
N ARG A 343 -10.75 -15.84 8.48
CA ARG A 343 -11.26 -16.60 9.65
C ARG A 343 -12.44 -17.51 9.29
N ASN A 344 -13.32 -17.07 8.40
CA ASN A 344 -14.46 -17.87 7.93
C ASN A 344 -13.98 -19.04 7.06
N LEU A 345 -13.01 -18.80 6.17
CA LEU A 345 -12.33 -19.81 5.34
C LEU A 345 -11.44 -20.79 6.12
N GLY A 346 -11.35 -20.60 7.43
CA GLY A 346 -10.72 -21.56 8.33
C GLY A 346 -9.35 -21.15 8.85
N LEU A 347 -8.97 -19.88 8.77
CA LEU A 347 -7.80 -19.37 9.49
C LEU A 347 -7.97 -19.64 10.99
N GLY A 348 -7.17 -20.57 11.52
CA GLY A 348 -7.30 -21.08 12.90
C GLY A 348 -8.32 -22.21 13.09
N LYS A 349 -8.81 -22.83 12.02
CA LYS A 349 -9.73 -24.00 12.02
C LYS A 349 -9.17 -25.12 11.13
N LYS A 350 -9.67 -26.35 11.34
CA LYS A 350 -9.19 -27.56 10.65
C LYS A 350 -9.36 -27.56 9.11
N GLY A 351 -10.28 -26.78 8.55
CA GLY A 351 -10.56 -26.79 7.10
C GLY A 351 -9.42 -26.24 6.24
N LEU A 352 -8.84 -25.11 6.62
CA LEU A 352 -7.68 -24.53 5.95
C LEU A 352 -6.43 -25.39 6.16
N GLU A 353 -6.29 -25.95 7.37
CA GLU A 353 -5.20 -26.83 7.73
C GLU A 353 -5.11 -28.06 6.81
N HIS A 354 -6.25 -28.65 6.45
CA HIS A 354 -6.31 -29.74 5.48
C HIS A 354 -5.76 -29.34 4.10
N ARG A 355 -6.02 -28.11 3.65
CA ARG A 355 -5.48 -27.62 2.36
C ARG A 355 -3.95 -27.47 2.40
N ILE A 356 -3.42 -26.99 3.53
CA ILE A 356 -1.97 -26.90 3.76
C ILE A 356 -1.34 -28.29 3.83
N GLN A 357 -1.99 -29.24 4.51
CA GLN A 357 -1.53 -30.64 4.60
C GLN A 357 -1.50 -31.32 3.23
N GLU A 358 -2.49 -31.04 2.39
CA GLU A 358 -2.54 -31.57 1.03
C GLU A 358 -1.39 -31.02 0.16
N GLU A 359 -1.13 -29.72 0.19
CA GLU A 359 0.02 -29.15 -0.53
C GLU A 359 1.36 -29.62 0.07
N ALA A 360 1.44 -29.84 1.38
CA ALA A 360 2.62 -30.46 2.00
C ALA A 360 2.84 -31.87 1.47
N ARG A 361 1.80 -32.69 1.35
CA ARG A 361 1.88 -34.04 0.75
C ARG A 361 2.39 -33.99 -0.69
N GLN A 362 1.88 -33.05 -1.49
CA GLN A 362 2.29 -32.87 -2.88
C GLN A 362 3.76 -32.44 -3.00
N LEU A 363 4.22 -31.56 -2.11
CA LEU A 363 5.62 -31.20 -2.01
C LEU A 363 6.50 -32.41 -1.65
N LEU A 364 6.07 -33.25 -0.71
CA LEU A 364 6.80 -34.48 -0.37
C LEU A 364 6.91 -35.43 -1.57
N GLU A 365 5.82 -35.62 -2.31
CA GLU A 365 5.82 -36.48 -3.51
C GLU A 365 6.81 -35.97 -4.57
N TYR A 366 6.89 -34.66 -4.78
CA TYR A 366 7.88 -34.06 -5.66
C TYR A 366 9.30 -34.42 -5.21
N PHE A 367 9.64 -34.19 -3.94
CA PHE A 367 10.98 -34.50 -3.41
C PHE A 367 11.29 -36.01 -3.42
N MET A 368 10.29 -36.87 -3.23
CA MET A 368 10.45 -38.33 -3.33
C MET A 368 10.82 -38.77 -4.75
N ASN A 369 10.22 -38.13 -5.76
CA ASN A 369 10.44 -38.47 -7.17
C ASN A 369 11.86 -38.15 -7.66
N GLU A 370 12.53 -37.19 -7.02
CA GLU A 370 13.93 -36.81 -7.30
C GLU A 370 14.95 -37.81 -6.72
N ARG A 371 14.51 -38.81 -5.93
CA ARG A 371 15.32 -39.96 -5.46
C ARG A 371 16.66 -39.60 -4.79
N GLY A 372 16.76 -38.41 -4.20
CA GLY A 372 17.98 -37.92 -3.54
C GLY A 372 18.98 -37.22 -4.45
N ASP A 373 18.65 -37.02 -5.74
CA ASP A 373 19.48 -36.27 -6.67
C ASP A 373 19.57 -34.77 -6.29
N PRO A 374 20.68 -34.07 -6.62
CA PRO A 374 20.83 -32.65 -6.34
C PRO A 374 19.81 -31.77 -7.07
N LEU A 375 18.90 -31.13 -6.33
CA LEU A 375 17.84 -30.28 -6.86
C LEU A 375 17.87 -28.85 -6.28
N ASP A 376 17.33 -27.88 -7.02
CA ASP A 376 17.03 -26.53 -6.49
C ASP A 376 15.61 -26.54 -5.87
N PRO A 377 15.48 -26.35 -4.55
CA PRO A 377 14.19 -26.47 -3.88
C PRO A 377 13.31 -25.23 -4.07
N SER A 378 13.80 -24.15 -4.69
CA SER A 378 13.09 -22.87 -4.77
C SER A 378 11.74 -22.99 -5.47
N PHE A 379 11.72 -23.57 -6.67
CA PHE A 379 10.51 -23.68 -7.47
C PHE A 379 9.41 -24.53 -6.81
N PRO A 380 9.67 -25.79 -6.39
CA PRO A 380 8.62 -26.62 -5.79
C PRO A 380 8.09 -26.03 -4.47
N ILE A 381 8.95 -25.41 -3.65
CA ILE A 381 8.51 -24.73 -2.42
C ILE A 381 7.59 -23.55 -2.74
N VAL A 382 7.99 -22.67 -3.67
CA VAL A 382 7.18 -21.49 -4.03
C VAL A 382 5.85 -21.94 -4.64
N HIS A 383 5.85 -22.98 -5.47
CA HIS A 383 4.63 -23.55 -6.06
C HIS A 383 3.66 -24.06 -4.99
N SER A 384 4.11 -24.90 -4.06
CA SER A 384 3.24 -25.42 -2.99
C SER A 384 2.69 -24.34 -2.08
N VAL A 385 3.49 -23.35 -1.70
CA VAL A 385 3.02 -22.20 -0.91
C VAL A 385 2.02 -21.35 -1.71
N SER A 386 2.30 -21.10 -3.01
CA SER A 386 1.39 -20.38 -3.90
C SER A 386 0.04 -21.10 -4.01
N ASN A 387 0.05 -22.43 -4.03
CA ASN A 387 -1.17 -23.22 -4.08
C ASN A 387 -2.02 -23.12 -2.80
N VAL A 388 -1.40 -22.94 -1.62
CA VAL A 388 -2.16 -22.70 -0.39
C VAL A 388 -2.95 -21.40 -0.50
N ILE A 389 -2.28 -20.29 -0.86
CA ILE A 389 -2.98 -19.01 -1.01
C ILE A 389 -3.92 -19.02 -2.21
N ALA A 390 -3.59 -19.72 -3.30
CA ALA A 390 -4.47 -19.92 -4.44
C ALA A 390 -5.75 -20.67 -4.02
N ALA A 391 -5.65 -21.72 -3.22
CA ALA A 391 -6.83 -22.42 -2.74
C ALA A 391 -7.69 -21.50 -1.85
N VAL A 392 -7.08 -20.66 -1.01
CA VAL A 392 -7.81 -19.68 -0.18
C VAL A 392 -8.48 -18.60 -1.02
N VAL A 393 -7.80 -18.10 -2.06
CA VAL A 393 -8.24 -16.95 -2.84
C VAL A 393 -9.15 -17.35 -4.00
N PHE A 394 -8.73 -18.34 -4.79
CA PHE A 394 -9.39 -18.85 -6.01
C PHE A 394 -10.22 -20.12 -5.79
N GLY A 395 -10.22 -20.68 -4.58
CA GLY A 395 -11.01 -21.88 -4.27
C GLY A 395 -10.42 -23.20 -4.78
N HIS A 396 -9.35 -23.17 -5.56
CA HIS A 396 -8.69 -24.38 -6.07
C HIS A 396 -7.16 -24.24 -6.16
N ARG A 397 -6.52 -25.39 -6.39
CA ARG A 397 -5.08 -25.53 -6.64
C ARG A 397 -4.78 -25.58 -8.13
N PHE A 398 -3.53 -25.36 -8.49
CA PHE A 398 -3.00 -25.47 -9.85
C PHE A 398 -1.97 -26.60 -9.95
N SER A 399 -1.92 -27.24 -11.11
CA SER A 399 -0.93 -28.30 -11.37
C SER A 399 0.49 -27.74 -11.46
N ILE A 400 1.48 -28.59 -11.26
CA ILE A 400 2.90 -28.24 -11.47
C ILE A 400 3.28 -28.21 -12.96
N GLU A 401 2.33 -28.46 -13.86
CA GLU A 401 2.51 -28.30 -15.31
C GLU A 401 1.73 -27.09 -15.84
N ASP A 402 1.00 -26.38 -14.97
CA ASP A 402 0.20 -25.22 -15.37
C ASP A 402 1.11 -24.03 -15.69
N LYS A 403 1.23 -23.76 -16.99
CA LYS A 403 2.11 -22.71 -17.50
C LYS A 403 1.67 -21.30 -17.08
N ASP A 404 0.36 -21.05 -16.98
CA ASP A 404 -0.16 -19.74 -16.58
C ASP A 404 0.19 -19.49 -15.11
N PHE A 405 0.01 -20.50 -14.26
CA PHE A 405 0.36 -20.42 -12.85
C PHE A 405 1.87 -20.32 -12.60
N HIS A 406 2.68 -21.02 -13.40
CA HIS A 406 4.13 -20.86 -13.35
C HIS A 406 4.55 -19.43 -13.70
N GLN A 407 3.99 -18.87 -14.76
CA GLN A 407 4.28 -17.50 -15.17
C GLN A 407 3.83 -16.48 -14.11
N LEU A 408 2.72 -16.76 -13.42
CA LEU A 408 2.24 -15.97 -12.27
C LEU A 408 3.28 -15.93 -11.16
N ILE A 409 3.81 -17.09 -10.78
CA ILE A 409 4.85 -17.25 -9.75
C ILE A 409 6.14 -16.54 -10.18
N GLU A 410 6.59 -16.70 -11.42
CA GLU A 410 7.81 -16.05 -11.92
C GLU A 410 7.70 -14.53 -11.91
N ASN A 411 6.56 -13.99 -12.33
CA ASN A 411 6.28 -12.55 -12.30
C ASN A 411 6.26 -12.03 -10.86
N ASN A 412 5.66 -12.79 -9.94
CA ASN A 412 5.67 -12.47 -8.52
C ASN A 412 7.11 -12.42 -7.95
N ASN A 413 7.92 -13.44 -8.24
CA ASN A 413 9.32 -13.52 -7.81
C ASN A 413 10.20 -12.42 -8.42
N TYR A 414 9.85 -11.93 -9.61
CA TYR A 414 10.55 -10.82 -10.25
C TYR A 414 10.28 -9.50 -9.52
N LEU A 415 9.01 -9.22 -9.19
CA LEU A 415 8.62 -8.01 -8.44
C LEU A 415 9.33 -7.92 -7.08
N THR A 416 9.47 -9.05 -6.38
CA THR A 416 10.08 -9.09 -5.03
C THR A 416 11.59 -8.94 -5.05
N LYS A 417 12.26 -9.40 -6.12
CA LYS A 417 13.71 -9.21 -6.31
C LYS A 417 14.08 -7.79 -6.72
N GLN A 418 13.18 -7.06 -7.38
CA GLN A 418 13.47 -5.72 -7.93
C GLN A 418 13.00 -4.56 -7.04
N GLY A 419 12.09 -4.78 -6.09
CA GLY A 419 11.65 -3.75 -5.16
C GLY A 419 12.84 -3.17 -4.39
N SER A 420 13.11 -1.87 -4.55
CA SER A 420 14.34 -1.13 -4.14
C SER A 420 15.38 -0.93 -5.24
N SER A 421 15.00 -0.99 -6.52
CA SER A 421 15.90 -0.69 -7.62
C SER A 421 16.07 0.82 -7.82
N ILE A 422 17.27 1.27 -8.21
CA ILE A 422 17.53 2.66 -8.60
C ILE A 422 16.57 3.08 -9.73
N SER A 423 16.13 2.15 -10.58
CA SER A 423 15.13 2.40 -11.62
C SER A 423 13.74 2.78 -11.08
N GLU A 424 13.27 2.23 -9.96
CA GLU A 424 12.00 2.64 -9.34
C GLU A 424 12.13 4.06 -8.79
N LEU A 425 13.22 4.35 -8.08
CA LEU A 425 13.50 5.70 -7.60
C LEU A 425 13.67 6.70 -8.76
N LEU A 426 14.34 6.30 -9.85
CA LEU A 426 14.48 7.10 -11.07
C LEU A 426 13.15 7.21 -11.82
N TYR A 427 12.25 6.24 -11.73
CA TYR A 427 10.91 6.33 -12.29
C TYR A 427 10.06 7.33 -11.49
N ASP A 428 10.11 7.27 -10.16
CA ASP A 428 9.44 8.24 -9.28
C ASP A 428 9.98 9.67 -9.48
N ILE A 429 11.27 9.81 -9.84
CA ILE A 429 11.93 11.11 -10.07
C ILE A 429 11.82 11.57 -11.55
N PHE A 430 11.82 10.65 -12.52
CA PHE A 430 11.95 10.90 -13.96
C PHE A 430 10.99 10.04 -14.82
N SER A 431 9.76 9.79 -14.37
CA SER A 431 8.76 8.95 -15.06
C SER A 431 8.61 9.29 -16.55
N TRP A 432 8.51 10.59 -16.89
CA TRP A 432 8.41 11.09 -18.28
C TRP A 432 9.56 10.63 -19.21
N LEU A 433 10.77 10.46 -18.67
CA LEU A 433 11.93 9.96 -19.40
C LEU A 433 11.95 8.43 -19.35
N MET A 434 11.69 7.87 -18.16
CA MET A 434 11.74 6.44 -17.92
C MET A 434 10.66 5.67 -18.67
N ASP A 435 9.45 6.22 -18.88
CA ASP A 435 8.38 5.61 -19.68
C ASP A 435 8.84 5.28 -21.11
N HIS A 436 9.77 6.06 -21.65
CA HIS A 436 10.30 5.89 -23.00
C HIS A 436 11.63 5.13 -23.03
N LEU A 437 12.24 4.89 -21.86
CA LEU A 437 13.51 4.18 -21.75
C LEU A 437 13.27 2.71 -21.41
N PRO A 438 13.95 1.78 -22.11
CA PRO A 438 13.93 0.38 -21.71
C PRO A 438 14.60 0.23 -20.33
N GLY A 439 13.98 -0.54 -19.45
CA GLY A 439 14.48 -0.73 -18.11
C GLY A 439 13.70 -1.74 -17.29
N THR A 440 14.18 -1.97 -16.08
CA THR A 440 13.60 -2.89 -15.09
C THR A 440 12.18 -2.49 -14.68
N HIS A 441 11.82 -1.20 -14.72
CA HIS A 441 10.49 -0.66 -14.44
C HIS A 441 9.43 -1.06 -15.48
N GLN A 442 9.76 -1.10 -16.77
CA GLN A 442 8.84 -1.59 -17.81
C GLN A 442 8.48 -3.07 -17.59
N LYS A 443 9.47 -3.88 -17.20
CA LYS A 443 9.24 -5.28 -16.86
C LYS A 443 8.38 -5.43 -15.58
N ILE A 444 8.55 -4.54 -14.60
CA ILE A 444 7.69 -4.49 -13.40
C ILE A 444 6.22 -4.25 -13.79
N PHE A 445 5.94 -3.31 -14.70
CA PHE A 445 4.56 -3.06 -15.16
C PHE A 445 3.95 -4.26 -15.88
N HIS A 446 4.70 -4.90 -16.78
CA HIS A 446 4.24 -6.13 -17.43
C HIS A 446 3.94 -7.26 -16.43
N CYS A 447 4.79 -7.44 -15.41
CA CYS A 447 4.53 -8.42 -14.35
C CYS A 447 3.23 -8.11 -13.59
N HIS A 448 3.01 -6.83 -13.23
CA HIS A 448 1.78 -6.39 -12.57
C HIS A 448 0.54 -6.60 -13.43
N GLU A 449 0.60 -6.27 -14.72
CA GLU A 449 -0.50 -6.45 -15.67
C GLU A 449 -0.87 -7.93 -15.81
N PHE A 450 0.12 -8.82 -15.92
CA PHE A 450 -0.09 -10.26 -15.97
C PHE A 450 -0.79 -10.79 -14.70
N LEU A 451 -0.33 -10.38 -13.51
CA LEU A 451 -0.92 -10.81 -12.25
C LEU A 451 -2.39 -10.37 -12.13
N ARG A 452 -2.70 -9.15 -12.58
CA ARG A 452 -4.06 -8.62 -12.56
C ARG A 452 -4.97 -9.27 -13.62
N SER A 453 -4.44 -9.57 -14.80
CA SER A 453 -5.20 -10.28 -15.84
C SER A 453 -5.54 -11.72 -15.41
N PHE A 454 -4.62 -12.39 -14.72
CA PHE A 454 -4.87 -13.69 -14.09
C PHE A 454 -5.98 -13.59 -13.02
N ALA A 455 -5.91 -12.62 -12.12
CA ALA A 455 -6.94 -12.40 -11.11
C ALA A 455 -8.34 -12.15 -11.73
N ARG A 456 -8.43 -11.35 -12.80
CA ARG A 456 -9.69 -11.14 -13.54
C ARG A 456 -10.21 -12.41 -14.21
N LYS A 457 -9.33 -13.28 -14.73
CA LYS A 457 -9.70 -14.58 -15.28
C LYS A 457 -10.38 -15.45 -14.21
N GLU A 458 -9.81 -15.49 -13.01
CA GLU A 458 -10.37 -16.23 -11.88
C GLU A 458 -11.70 -15.66 -11.38
N VAL A 459 -11.81 -14.34 -11.24
CA VAL A 459 -13.08 -13.69 -10.85
C VAL A 459 -14.19 -14.01 -11.84
N ARG A 460 -13.93 -13.91 -13.15
CA ARG A 460 -14.90 -14.29 -14.20
C ARG A 460 -15.30 -15.76 -14.09
N SER A 461 -14.36 -16.67 -13.85
CA SER A 461 -14.67 -18.09 -13.68
C SER A 461 -15.63 -18.34 -12.51
N HIS A 462 -15.50 -17.61 -11.40
CA HIS A 462 -16.42 -17.72 -10.26
C HIS A 462 -17.80 -17.13 -10.58
N GLN A 463 -17.85 -16.00 -11.29
CA GLN A 463 -19.11 -15.41 -11.75
C GLN A 463 -19.88 -16.36 -12.70
N GLU A 464 -19.17 -17.06 -13.60
CA GLU A 464 -19.76 -18.03 -14.54
C GLU A 464 -20.29 -19.31 -13.86
N ARG A 465 -19.64 -19.77 -12.79
CA ARG A 465 -20.11 -20.91 -11.98
C ARG A 465 -21.38 -20.59 -11.18
N GLY A 466 -21.68 -19.31 -10.98
CA GLY A 466 -22.79 -18.82 -10.19
C GLY A 466 -22.49 -18.82 -8.70
N SER A 467 -23.18 -17.96 -7.93
CA SER A 467 -22.97 -17.84 -6.48
C SER A 467 -23.36 -19.13 -5.76
N PRO A 468 -22.43 -19.81 -5.06
CA PRO A 468 -22.79 -20.99 -4.28
C PRO A 468 -23.69 -20.60 -3.10
N ASP A 469 -24.52 -21.54 -2.63
CA ASP A 469 -25.37 -21.35 -1.45
C ASP A 469 -24.55 -20.97 -0.20
N GLU A 470 -23.31 -21.47 -0.11
CA GLU A 470 -22.31 -21.09 0.88
C GLU A 470 -20.98 -20.70 0.19
N PRO A 471 -20.44 -19.48 0.43
CA PRO A 471 -19.16 -19.04 -0.11
C PRO A 471 -17.99 -19.96 0.30
N GLN A 472 -17.17 -20.40 -0.67
CA GLN A 472 -16.13 -21.42 -0.45
C GLN A 472 -14.70 -20.87 -0.43
N ASP A 473 -14.50 -19.67 -0.97
CA ASP A 473 -13.20 -19.00 -1.09
C ASP A 473 -13.33 -17.47 -1.01
N PHE A 474 -12.19 -16.78 -1.07
CA PHE A 474 -12.15 -15.33 -0.92
C PHE A 474 -12.97 -14.61 -1.99
N ILE A 475 -12.92 -15.09 -3.25
CA ILE A 475 -13.66 -14.49 -4.36
C ILE A 475 -15.16 -14.61 -4.09
N ASP A 476 -15.67 -15.78 -3.73
CA ASP A 476 -17.09 -15.97 -3.41
C ASP A 476 -17.54 -15.05 -2.26
N PHE A 477 -16.76 -14.99 -1.18
CA PHE A 477 -17.08 -14.13 -0.05
C PHE A 477 -17.12 -12.66 -0.47
N TYR A 478 -16.18 -12.23 -1.31
CA TYR A 478 -16.07 -10.85 -1.76
C TYR A 478 -17.18 -10.51 -2.76
N LEU A 479 -17.49 -11.37 -3.72
CA LEU A 479 -18.62 -11.21 -4.64
C LEU A 479 -19.95 -11.11 -3.88
N ALA A 480 -20.16 -11.98 -2.88
CA ALA A 480 -21.33 -11.90 -2.01
C ALA A 480 -21.35 -10.59 -1.19
N GLN A 481 -20.19 -10.05 -0.83
CA GLN A 481 -20.08 -8.77 -0.14
C GLN A 481 -20.35 -7.59 -1.08
N ILE A 482 -19.91 -7.65 -2.34
CA ILE A 482 -20.29 -6.70 -3.40
C ILE A 482 -21.82 -6.70 -3.50
N ASP A 483 -22.46 -7.87 -3.63
CA ASP A 483 -23.92 -7.98 -3.73
C ASP A 483 -24.65 -7.38 -2.53
N LYS A 484 -24.19 -7.67 -1.31
CA LYS A 484 -24.77 -7.13 -0.07
C LYS A 484 -24.57 -5.62 0.07
N SER A 485 -23.56 -5.06 -0.57
CA SER A 485 -23.18 -3.66 -0.46
C SER A 485 -23.55 -2.82 -1.68
N LYS A 486 -24.23 -3.40 -2.69
CA LYS A 486 -24.76 -2.69 -3.87
C LYS A 486 -25.59 -1.45 -3.55
N ALA A 487 -26.27 -1.46 -2.40
CA ALA A 487 -27.10 -0.35 -1.93
C ALA A 487 -26.33 0.70 -1.08
N ASP A 488 -25.05 0.45 -0.73
CA ASP A 488 -24.20 1.36 0.02
C ASP A 488 -23.25 2.13 -0.94
N PRO A 489 -23.49 3.42 -1.21
CA PRO A 489 -22.65 4.22 -2.11
C PRO A 489 -21.28 4.57 -1.51
N HIS A 490 -21.03 4.23 -0.24
CA HIS A 490 -19.72 4.35 0.40
C HIS A 490 -18.99 3.01 0.51
N SER A 491 -19.58 1.95 -0.05
CA SER A 491 -18.93 0.66 -0.17
C SER A 491 -17.67 0.78 -1.03
N THR A 492 -16.58 0.20 -0.56
CA THR A 492 -15.38 0.01 -1.38
C THR A 492 -15.30 -1.40 -1.95
N PHE A 493 -16.39 -2.18 -1.89
CA PHE A 493 -16.47 -3.51 -2.44
C PHE A 493 -16.97 -3.42 -3.88
N ASP A 494 -16.02 -3.43 -4.81
CA ASP A 494 -16.20 -3.56 -6.26
C ASP A 494 -15.22 -4.60 -6.81
N GLU A 495 -15.38 -4.97 -8.09
CA GLU A 495 -14.56 -6.01 -8.75
C GLU A 495 -13.07 -5.63 -8.80
N ASP A 496 -12.74 -4.35 -8.81
CA ASP A 496 -11.38 -3.87 -8.99
C ASP A 496 -10.61 -3.86 -7.69
N ASN A 497 -11.32 -3.49 -6.62
CA ASN A 497 -10.92 -3.74 -5.25
C ASN A 497 -10.79 -5.23 -4.96
N LEU A 498 -11.62 -6.09 -5.56
CA LEU A 498 -11.43 -7.54 -5.50
C LEU A 498 -10.14 -7.97 -6.22
N VAL A 499 -9.95 -7.57 -7.49
CA VAL A 499 -8.78 -7.93 -8.31
C VAL A 499 -7.47 -7.49 -7.66
N GLN A 500 -7.40 -6.25 -7.18
CA GLN A 500 -6.20 -5.80 -6.49
C GLN A 500 -6.01 -6.49 -5.14
N THR A 501 -7.10 -6.76 -4.40
CA THR A 501 -7.01 -7.51 -3.15
C THR A 501 -6.51 -8.95 -3.39
N ILE A 502 -6.97 -9.61 -4.46
CA ILE A 502 -6.47 -10.91 -4.91
C ILE A 502 -4.98 -10.83 -5.19
N PHE A 503 -4.55 -9.86 -6.01
CA PHE A 503 -3.14 -9.66 -6.33
C PHE A 503 -2.30 -9.49 -5.06
N GLU A 504 -2.75 -8.65 -4.13
CA GLU A 504 -1.99 -8.37 -2.91
C GLU A 504 -1.97 -9.53 -1.91
N LEU A 505 -3.08 -10.26 -1.77
CA LEU A 505 -3.13 -11.46 -0.94
C LEU A 505 -2.23 -12.55 -1.52
N PHE A 506 -2.26 -12.75 -2.84
CA PHE A 506 -1.39 -13.70 -3.53
C PHE A 506 0.08 -13.28 -3.44
N PHE A 507 0.40 -12.03 -3.77
CA PHE A 507 1.76 -11.48 -3.69
C PHE A 507 2.35 -11.63 -2.29
N ALA A 508 1.61 -11.21 -1.26
CA ALA A 508 2.09 -11.26 0.12
C ALA A 508 2.13 -12.69 0.69
N GLY A 509 1.13 -13.51 0.36
CA GLY A 509 1.00 -14.89 0.84
C GLY A 509 2.00 -15.87 0.23
N THR A 510 2.45 -15.61 -1.00
CA THR A 510 3.38 -16.50 -1.71
C THR A 510 4.83 -16.28 -1.30
N GLU A 511 5.41 -15.11 -1.57
CA GLU A 511 6.87 -14.98 -1.55
C GLU A 511 7.43 -15.01 -0.13
N THR A 512 6.70 -14.47 0.85
CA THR A 512 7.18 -14.34 2.23
C THR A 512 7.34 -15.70 2.89
N THR A 513 6.31 -16.56 2.84
CA THR A 513 6.38 -17.91 3.39
C THR A 513 7.37 -18.77 2.60
N ALA A 514 7.35 -18.71 1.26
CA ALA A 514 8.25 -19.52 0.43
C ALA A 514 9.73 -19.16 0.66
N THR A 515 10.07 -17.88 0.76
CA THR A 515 11.42 -17.42 1.09
C THR A 515 11.86 -17.92 2.47
N THR A 516 10.95 -17.88 3.45
CA THR A 516 11.23 -18.43 4.79
C THR A 516 11.45 -19.95 4.76
N MET A 517 10.68 -20.69 3.96
CA MET A 517 10.87 -22.14 3.78
C MET A 517 12.17 -22.49 3.06
N ARG A 518 12.60 -21.67 2.09
CA ARG A 518 13.93 -21.79 1.49
C ARG A 518 15.03 -21.59 2.54
N TRP A 519 14.93 -20.55 3.36
CA TRP A 519 15.84 -20.40 4.52
C TRP A 519 15.78 -21.59 5.48
N ALA A 520 14.60 -22.17 5.70
CA ALA A 520 14.44 -23.34 6.55
C ALA A 520 15.24 -24.54 6.03
N VAL A 521 15.07 -24.91 4.76
CA VAL A 521 15.82 -26.02 4.14
C VAL A 521 17.33 -25.73 4.13
N LEU A 522 17.72 -24.50 3.78
CA LEU A 522 19.12 -24.07 3.82
C LEU A 522 19.73 -24.26 5.21
N ASN A 523 19.05 -23.78 6.26
CA ASN A 523 19.52 -23.89 7.64
C ASN A 523 19.59 -25.35 8.10
N MET A 524 18.66 -26.22 7.70
CA MET A 524 18.73 -27.64 8.07
C MET A 524 19.94 -28.35 7.46
N VAL A 525 20.39 -27.92 6.27
CA VAL A 525 21.62 -28.42 5.65
C VAL A 525 22.86 -27.81 6.30
N ALA A 526 22.83 -26.52 6.64
CA ALA A 526 23.95 -25.82 7.29
C ALA A 526 24.18 -26.29 8.74
N TYR A 527 23.12 -26.71 9.44
CA TYR A 527 23.14 -27.14 10.84
C TYR A 527 22.55 -28.57 10.99
N PRO A 528 23.28 -29.61 10.55
CA PRO A 528 22.78 -30.98 10.53
C PRO A 528 22.47 -31.56 11.92
N ASP A 529 23.12 -31.06 12.97
CA ASP A 529 22.86 -31.39 14.37
C ASP A 529 21.48 -30.88 14.84
N ILE A 530 21.11 -29.66 14.42
CA ILE A 530 19.78 -29.11 14.68
C ILE A 530 18.73 -29.90 13.90
N GLN A 531 19.01 -30.25 12.64
CA GLN A 531 18.13 -31.10 11.84
C GLN A 531 17.88 -32.45 12.50
N GLU A 532 18.93 -33.14 12.96
CA GLU A 532 18.81 -34.44 13.65
C GLU A 532 17.98 -34.31 14.95
N ARG A 533 18.17 -33.22 15.70
CA ARG A 533 17.40 -32.99 16.94
C ARG A 533 15.92 -32.73 16.67
N VAL A 534 15.58 -31.99 15.61
CA VAL A 534 14.19 -31.83 15.17
C VAL A 534 13.60 -33.18 14.78
N GLN A 535 14.32 -33.97 13.97
CA GLN A 535 13.87 -35.30 13.54
C GLN A 535 13.60 -36.24 14.74
N LYS A 536 14.50 -36.26 15.73
CA LYS A 536 14.31 -37.04 16.97
C LYS A 536 13.08 -36.60 17.77
N GLU A 537 12.81 -35.30 17.85
CA GLU A 537 11.61 -34.79 18.52
C GLU A 537 10.33 -35.22 17.77
N LEU A 538 10.33 -35.09 16.45
CA LEU A 538 9.21 -35.53 15.60
C LEU A 538 8.95 -37.02 15.76
N ASP A 539 9.98 -37.87 15.73
CA ASP A 539 9.85 -39.33 15.85
C ASP A 539 9.35 -39.75 17.25
N ALA A 540 9.71 -38.99 18.30
CA ALA A 540 9.32 -39.29 19.66
C ALA A 540 7.86 -38.92 19.96
N VAL A 541 7.34 -37.87 19.32
CA VAL A 541 6.01 -37.29 19.61
C VAL A 541 4.95 -37.73 18.60
N LEU A 542 5.32 -37.89 17.33
CA LEU A 542 4.37 -38.16 16.25
C LEU A 542 4.50 -39.60 15.76
N GLY A 543 3.35 -40.26 15.55
CA GLY A 543 3.33 -41.57 14.90
C GLY A 543 3.81 -41.50 13.44
N PRO A 544 4.41 -42.56 12.88
CA PRO A 544 4.91 -42.58 11.49
C PRO A 544 3.86 -42.24 10.43
N SER A 545 2.60 -42.60 10.66
CA SER A 545 1.46 -42.35 9.75
C SER A 545 0.52 -41.24 10.24
N GLN A 546 0.87 -40.55 11.33
CA GLN A 546 0.03 -39.49 11.88
C GLN A 546 -0.02 -38.29 10.92
N LEU A 547 -1.21 -37.73 10.69
CA LEU A 547 -1.33 -36.46 9.98
C LEU A 547 -0.85 -35.32 10.90
N ILE A 548 0.13 -34.53 10.47
CA ILE A 548 0.67 -33.43 11.28
C ILE A 548 -0.29 -32.26 11.23
N CYS A 549 -0.82 -31.90 12.40
CA CYS A 549 -1.71 -30.79 12.59
C CYS A 549 -0.97 -29.59 13.19
N TYR A 550 -1.45 -28.37 12.98
CA TYR A 550 -0.82 -27.19 13.59
C TYR A 550 -0.85 -27.23 15.12
N GLU A 551 -1.83 -27.92 15.70
CA GLU A 551 -1.95 -28.10 17.15
C GLU A 551 -0.82 -28.92 17.77
N ASP A 552 -0.14 -29.77 16.96
CA ASP A 552 0.99 -30.57 17.42
C ASP A 552 2.18 -29.70 17.86
N ARG A 553 2.24 -28.42 17.45
CA ARG A 553 3.26 -27.46 17.88
C ARG A 553 3.39 -27.33 19.41
N LYS A 554 2.30 -27.60 20.14
CA LYS A 554 2.30 -27.56 21.62
C LYS A 554 3.14 -28.66 22.24
N ASN A 555 3.31 -29.77 21.53
CA ASN A 555 4.09 -30.94 21.97
C ASN A 555 5.45 -31.01 21.27
N LEU A 556 5.76 -30.06 20.38
CA LEU A 556 6.99 -30.01 19.58
C LEU A 556 7.74 -28.69 19.84
N PRO A 557 8.11 -28.40 21.10
CA PRO A 557 8.70 -27.11 21.47
C PRO A 557 10.01 -26.81 20.75
N TYR A 558 10.87 -27.80 20.51
CA TYR A 558 12.15 -27.60 19.82
C TYR A 558 11.94 -27.29 18.34
N SER A 559 11.10 -28.06 17.64
CA SER A 559 10.77 -27.82 16.23
C SER A 559 10.14 -26.44 16.05
N TYR A 560 9.25 -26.04 16.97
CA TYR A 560 8.63 -24.72 16.92
C TYR A 560 9.62 -23.58 17.22
N ALA A 561 10.55 -23.80 18.14
CA ALA A 561 11.67 -22.89 18.39
C ALA A 561 12.58 -22.72 17.16
N VAL A 562 12.88 -23.81 16.46
CA VAL A 562 13.68 -23.78 15.21
C VAL A 562 12.99 -22.93 14.14
N ILE A 563 11.67 -23.08 13.94
CA ILE A 563 10.90 -22.25 12.98
C ILE A 563 10.98 -20.76 13.35
N HIS A 564 10.84 -20.42 14.64
CA HIS A 564 10.96 -19.03 15.10
C HIS A 564 12.37 -18.49 14.88
N GLU A 565 13.39 -19.31 15.15
CA GLU A 565 14.78 -18.94 14.91
C GLU A 565 15.09 -18.76 13.43
N ILE A 566 14.49 -19.56 12.54
CA ILE A 566 14.59 -19.36 11.09
C ILE A 566 14.05 -17.98 10.71
N GLN A 567 12.85 -17.62 11.18
CA GLN A 567 12.25 -16.31 10.89
C GLN A 567 13.08 -15.15 11.47
N ARG A 568 13.57 -15.29 12.71
CA ARG A 568 14.39 -14.28 13.38
C ARG A 568 15.72 -14.08 12.65
N HIS A 569 16.43 -15.16 12.37
CA HIS A 569 17.78 -15.10 11.80
C HIS A 569 17.76 -14.67 10.32
N SER A 570 16.82 -15.18 9.52
CA SER A 570 16.69 -14.79 8.11
C SER A 570 16.17 -13.36 7.93
N SER A 571 15.32 -12.88 8.86
CA SER A 571 14.79 -11.51 8.88
C SER A 571 14.32 -11.03 7.49
N ILE A 572 13.54 -11.86 6.78
CA ILE A 572 13.21 -11.67 5.36
C ILE A 572 12.68 -10.26 5.01
N ILE A 573 12.03 -9.59 5.97
CA ILE A 573 11.69 -8.16 5.90
C ILE A 573 12.57 -7.41 6.90
N ALA A 574 13.69 -6.88 6.42
CA ALA A 574 14.65 -6.18 7.28
C ALA A 574 14.13 -4.83 7.76
N VAL A 575 13.60 -4.02 6.84
CA VAL A 575 12.98 -2.73 7.11
C VAL A 575 11.49 -2.85 6.80
N GLY A 576 10.65 -2.54 7.77
CA GLY A 576 9.19 -2.67 7.62
C GLY A 576 8.60 -1.58 6.74
N ILE A 577 7.31 -1.74 6.39
CA ILE A 577 6.60 -0.81 5.50
C ILE A 577 6.48 0.59 6.14
N PRO A 578 6.79 1.68 5.39
CA PRO A 578 6.70 3.05 5.91
C PRO A 578 5.33 3.37 6.51
N ARG A 579 5.31 4.22 7.53
CA ARG A 579 4.12 4.78 8.18
C ARG A 579 4.13 6.29 8.07
N GLU A 580 2.97 6.94 8.21
CA GLU A 580 2.89 8.40 8.33
C GLU A 580 2.09 8.77 9.60
N CYS A 581 2.53 9.82 10.29
CA CYS A 581 1.80 10.44 11.37
C CYS A 581 0.54 11.16 10.86
N VAL A 582 -0.65 10.69 11.23
CA VAL A 582 -1.93 11.31 10.84
C VAL A 582 -2.27 12.56 11.67
N LYS A 583 -1.54 12.81 12.76
CA LYS A 583 -1.59 14.03 13.59
C LYS A 583 -0.27 14.21 14.35
N ASP A 584 -0.06 15.40 14.89
CA ASP A 584 1.04 15.66 15.81
C ASP A 584 0.95 14.72 17.00
N THR A 585 2.08 14.11 17.35
CA THR A 585 2.15 13.12 18.42
C THR A 585 3.51 13.17 19.10
N VAL A 586 3.67 12.39 20.15
CA VAL A 586 4.95 12.20 20.83
C VAL A 586 5.38 10.76 20.63
N LEU A 587 6.44 10.57 19.85
CA LEU A 587 7.03 9.27 19.59
C LEU A 587 8.21 9.07 20.55
N GLN A 588 7.95 8.33 21.63
CA GLN A 588 8.98 7.93 22.62
C GLN A 588 9.81 9.11 23.16
N GLY A 589 9.14 10.20 23.51
CA GLY A 589 9.75 11.41 24.06
C GLY A 589 10.11 12.47 23.01
N PHE A 590 10.05 12.14 21.71
CA PHE A 590 10.26 13.10 20.63
C PHE A 590 8.94 13.66 20.12
N PRO A 591 8.77 14.98 19.99
CA PRO A 591 7.64 15.55 19.29
C PRO A 591 7.76 15.21 17.80
N VAL A 592 6.71 14.63 17.23
CA VAL A 592 6.64 14.27 15.81
C VAL A 592 5.44 14.95 15.21
N GLU A 593 5.69 15.75 14.18
CA GLU A 593 4.65 16.48 13.46
C GLU A 593 3.85 15.53 12.57
N LYS A 594 2.59 15.87 12.35
CA LYS A 594 1.75 15.28 11.32
C LYS A 594 2.46 15.25 9.96
N GLY A 595 2.24 14.20 9.18
CA GLY A 595 2.86 14.00 7.87
C GLY A 595 4.25 13.39 7.95
N THR A 596 4.86 13.30 9.14
CA THR A 596 6.19 12.70 9.29
C THR A 596 6.15 11.21 8.97
N ILE A 597 7.12 10.77 8.16
CA ILE A 597 7.28 9.36 7.78
C ILE A 597 8.04 8.63 8.87
N ILE A 598 7.54 7.47 9.28
CA ILE A 598 8.20 6.59 10.26
C ILE A 598 8.53 5.26 9.59
N LEU A 599 9.78 4.82 9.73
CA LEU A 599 10.29 3.59 9.15
C LEU A 599 10.83 2.66 10.25
N PRO A 600 10.15 1.51 10.51
CA PRO A 600 10.61 0.57 11.53
C PRO A 600 11.71 -0.36 10.98
N ASN A 601 12.91 -0.32 11.57
CA ASN A 601 14.01 -1.23 11.24
C ASN A 601 13.81 -2.58 11.97
N LEU A 602 13.00 -3.48 11.45
CA LEU A 602 12.60 -4.72 12.14
C LEU A 602 13.79 -5.63 12.49
N ILE A 603 14.78 -5.76 11.60
CA ILE A 603 15.96 -6.60 11.83
C ILE A 603 16.78 -6.15 13.04
N SER A 604 16.75 -4.86 13.37
CA SER A 604 17.44 -4.36 14.57
C SER A 604 16.80 -4.85 15.88
N ALA A 605 15.49 -5.13 15.89
CA ALA A 605 14.83 -5.77 17.03
C ALA A 605 15.09 -7.28 17.07
N LEU A 606 15.16 -7.93 15.90
CA LEU A 606 15.42 -9.37 15.77
C LEU A 606 16.89 -9.75 16.05
N LEU A 607 17.81 -8.78 16.01
CA LEU A 607 19.23 -8.92 16.33
C LEU A 607 19.66 -8.16 17.60
N ASP A 608 18.70 -7.67 18.39
CA ASP A 608 18.97 -6.89 19.60
C ASP A 608 19.69 -7.72 20.69
N PRO A 609 20.96 -7.42 21.03
CA PRO A 609 21.73 -8.21 21.99
C PRO A 609 21.16 -8.13 23.42
N GLU A 610 20.28 -7.19 23.75
CA GLU A 610 19.60 -7.14 25.05
C GLU A 610 18.52 -8.23 25.18
N HIS A 611 18.02 -8.74 24.04
CA HIS A 611 16.92 -9.71 24.00
C HIS A 611 17.31 -11.09 23.47
N TRP A 612 18.45 -11.18 22.77
CA TRP A 612 18.94 -12.41 22.17
C TRP A 612 20.38 -12.66 22.64
N GLU A 613 20.64 -13.81 23.26
CA GLU A 613 21.96 -14.16 23.83
C GLU A 613 23.06 -14.24 22.75
N THR A 614 22.73 -14.85 21.61
CA THR A 614 23.63 -15.04 20.47
C THR A 614 23.00 -14.48 19.18
N PRO A 615 22.75 -13.17 19.08
CA PRO A 615 21.85 -12.59 18.06
C PRO A 615 22.27 -12.89 16.62
N ARG A 616 23.58 -12.98 16.37
CA ARG A 616 24.16 -13.24 15.04
C ARG A 616 24.34 -14.71 14.72
N GLN A 617 24.07 -15.62 15.65
CA GLN A 617 24.13 -17.05 15.42
C GLN A 617 22.73 -17.60 15.21
N PHE A 618 22.61 -18.69 14.46
CA PHE A 618 21.40 -19.48 14.38
C PHE A 618 21.33 -20.39 15.61
N ASN A 619 20.54 -20.01 16.61
CA ASN A 619 20.44 -20.70 17.89
C ASN A 619 18.97 -20.88 18.33
N PRO A 620 18.37 -22.06 18.13
CA PRO A 620 17.00 -22.34 18.53
C PRO A 620 16.72 -22.15 20.03
N ASN A 621 17.75 -22.22 20.89
CA ASN A 621 17.57 -22.04 22.34
C ASN A 621 17.13 -20.62 22.70
N HIS A 622 17.22 -19.64 21.80
CA HIS A 622 16.62 -18.32 21.99
C HIS A 622 15.12 -18.36 22.31
N PHE A 623 14.42 -19.40 21.85
CA PHE A 623 12.99 -19.60 22.03
C PHE A 623 12.66 -20.74 23.00
N LEU A 624 13.62 -21.18 23.82
CA LEU A 624 13.44 -22.22 24.82
C LEU A 624 13.76 -21.71 26.22
N ASP A 625 13.03 -22.18 27.22
CA ASP A 625 13.42 -22.02 28.63
C ASP A 625 14.41 -23.12 29.07
N GLN A 626 14.80 -23.08 30.34
CA GLN A 626 15.75 -24.05 30.93
C GLN A 626 15.21 -25.48 30.94
N ASP A 627 13.89 -25.66 30.92
CA ASP A 627 13.21 -26.94 30.91
C ASP A 627 12.95 -27.46 29.48
N GLY A 628 13.31 -26.66 28.46
CA GLY A 628 13.13 -26.99 27.05
C GLY A 628 11.72 -26.71 26.51
N ASN A 629 10.90 -25.95 27.24
CA ASN A 629 9.60 -25.51 26.74
C ASN A 629 9.75 -24.30 25.83
N PHE A 630 8.85 -24.18 24.84
CA PHE A 630 8.83 -23.03 23.96
C PHE A 630 8.42 -21.75 24.70
N VAL A 631 9.18 -20.68 24.49
CA VAL A 631 8.89 -19.34 25.03
C VAL A 631 8.79 -18.34 23.88
N ASN A 632 7.64 -17.68 23.80
CA ASN A 632 7.45 -16.58 22.86
C ASN A 632 8.16 -15.31 23.39
N LYS A 633 9.02 -14.70 22.58
CA LYS A 633 9.77 -13.48 22.92
C LYS A 633 9.05 -12.26 22.35
N GLU A 634 8.87 -11.22 23.16
CA GLU A 634 8.24 -9.97 22.69
C GLU A 634 9.04 -9.28 21.57
N ALA A 635 10.37 -9.46 21.57
CA ALA A 635 11.28 -8.97 20.55
C ALA A 635 11.14 -9.66 19.19
N PHE A 636 10.36 -10.75 19.12
CA PHE A 636 10.05 -11.42 17.87
C PHE A 636 9.02 -10.63 17.04
N LEU A 637 9.50 -9.65 16.28
CA LEU A 637 8.69 -8.72 15.48
C LEU A 637 8.74 -9.01 13.96
N ALA A 638 8.89 -10.27 13.57
CA ALA A 638 8.95 -10.70 12.16
C ALA A 638 7.70 -10.30 11.34
N PHE A 639 6.57 -10.05 12.00
CA PHE A 639 5.29 -9.66 11.38
C PHE A 639 4.90 -8.19 11.63
N SER A 640 5.86 -7.35 12.07
CA SER A 640 5.61 -5.97 12.55
C SER A 640 4.72 -5.93 13.80
N ALA A 641 4.13 -4.76 14.11
CA ALA A 641 3.26 -4.56 15.28
C ALA A 641 2.21 -3.45 15.05
N GLY A 642 1.25 -3.37 15.98
CA GLY A 642 0.20 -2.34 16.02
C GLY A 642 -0.97 -2.60 15.05
N HIS A 643 -1.75 -1.56 14.74
CA HIS A 643 -2.95 -1.63 13.88
C HIS A 643 -2.71 -2.17 12.45
N ARG A 644 -1.46 -2.22 12.03
CA ARG A 644 -1.02 -2.67 10.71
C ARG A 644 -0.08 -3.89 10.80
N VAL A 645 -0.15 -4.66 11.90
CA VAL A 645 0.47 -5.99 11.99
C VAL A 645 0.02 -6.86 10.81
N CYS A 646 0.88 -7.76 10.35
CA CYS A 646 0.63 -8.60 9.16
C CYS A 646 -0.77 -9.22 9.18
N LEU A 647 -1.47 -9.19 8.03
CA LEU A 647 -2.80 -9.81 7.89
C LEU A 647 -2.72 -11.34 8.01
N GLY A 648 -1.71 -11.91 7.36
CA GLY A 648 -1.54 -13.35 7.18
C GLY A 648 -0.68 -14.03 8.25
N GLU A 649 -0.38 -13.38 9.39
CA GLU A 649 0.52 -13.94 10.42
C GLU A 649 0.12 -15.37 10.82
N GLN A 650 -1.18 -15.61 11.06
CA GLN A 650 -1.65 -16.94 11.46
C GLN A 650 -1.52 -17.97 10.32
N LEU A 651 -1.74 -17.55 9.08
CA LEU A 651 -1.65 -18.42 7.90
C LEU A 651 -0.19 -18.85 7.72
N ALA A 652 0.71 -17.88 7.67
CA ALA A 652 2.14 -18.10 7.54
C ALA A 652 2.70 -19.01 8.64
N ARG A 653 2.33 -18.81 9.92
CA ARG A 653 2.78 -19.71 11.00
C ARG A 653 2.29 -21.15 10.83
N THR A 654 1.07 -21.32 10.33
CA THR A 654 0.48 -22.64 10.08
C THR A 654 1.19 -23.35 8.94
N GLU A 655 1.38 -22.65 7.82
CA GLU A 655 2.12 -23.14 6.66
C GLU A 655 3.55 -23.53 7.02
N LEU A 656 4.30 -22.61 7.64
CA LEU A 656 5.69 -22.85 8.03
C LEU A 656 5.81 -24.10 8.91
N PHE A 657 4.94 -24.25 9.90
CA PHE A 657 4.96 -25.42 10.76
C PHE A 657 4.69 -26.71 9.98
N ILE A 658 3.57 -26.79 9.27
CA ILE A 658 3.14 -28.02 8.60
C ILE A 658 4.13 -28.43 7.50
N PHE A 659 4.57 -27.50 6.66
CA PHE A 659 5.55 -27.81 5.62
C PHE A 659 6.89 -28.26 6.23
N PHE A 660 7.42 -27.50 7.19
CA PHE A 660 8.71 -27.79 7.81
C PHE A 660 8.74 -29.16 8.49
N THR A 661 7.75 -29.47 9.32
CA THR A 661 7.70 -30.74 10.05
C THR A 661 7.45 -31.92 9.13
N ASN A 662 6.63 -31.78 8.08
CA ASN A 662 6.44 -32.85 7.10
C ASN A 662 7.73 -33.15 6.31
N LEU A 663 8.43 -32.10 5.86
CA LEU A 663 9.70 -32.24 5.15
C LEU A 663 10.74 -32.95 6.01
N LEU A 664 10.92 -32.52 7.27
CA LEU A 664 11.92 -33.13 8.16
C LEU A 664 11.53 -34.51 8.68
N ARG A 665 10.24 -34.80 8.78
CA ARG A 665 9.79 -36.17 9.06
C ARG A 665 10.15 -37.11 7.90
N ALA A 666 9.95 -36.69 6.66
CA ALA A 666 10.13 -37.53 5.48
C ALA A 666 11.58 -37.61 4.97
N PHE A 667 12.38 -36.56 5.16
CA PHE A 667 13.70 -36.44 4.54
C PHE A 667 14.80 -36.01 5.50
N THR A 668 16.01 -36.44 5.18
CA THR A 668 17.26 -35.84 5.63
C THR A 668 17.87 -35.04 4.49
N PHE A 669 17.96 -33.73 4.66
CA PHE A 669 18.58 -32.82 3.70
C PHE A 669 20.10 -32.80 3.87
N ARG A 670 20.83 -32.91 2.75
CA ARG A 670 22.29 -32.91 2.69
C ARG A 670 22.81 -32.02 1.58
N LEU A 671 24.09 -31.64 1.69
CA LEU A 671 24.81 -31.01 0.58
C LEU A 671 25.04 -32.03 -0.55
N PRO A 672 25.00 -31.58 -1.83
CA PRO A 672 25.43 -32.39 -2.95
C PRO A 672 26.88 -32.86 -2.80
N GLU A 673 27.21 -33.99 -3.40
CA GLU A 673 28.56 -34.54 -3.36
C GLU A 673 29.60 -33.52 -3.88
N GLY A 674 30.70 -33.35 -3.15
CA GLY A 674 31.75 -32.38 -3.46
C GLY A 674 31.53 -30.95 -2.94
N VAL A 675 30.33 -30.62 -2.44
CA VAL A 675 30.04 -29.33 -1.79
C VAL A 675 30.30 -29.43 -0.29
N LYS A 676 31.25 -28.63 0.23
CA LYS A 676 31.65 -28.67 1.65
C LYS A 676 30.97 -27.61 2.52
N GLU A 677 30.67 -26.46 1.94
CA GLU A 677 30.06 -25.32 2.63
C GLU A 677 28.94 -24.75 1.75
N ILE A 678 27.92 -24.19 2.41
CA ILE A 678 26.79 -23.54 1.75
C ILE A 678 26.74 -22.08 2.17
N ASN A 679 26.42 -21.21 1.22
CA ASN A 679 26.36 -19.78 1.49
C ASN A 679 25.11 -19.45 2.32
N THR A 680 25.30 -18.99 3.55
CA THR A 680 24.25 -18.56 4.47
C THR A 680 24.08 -17.03 4.51
N GLU A 681 24.82 -16.28 3.69
CA GLU A 681 24.62 -14.84 3.55
C GLU A 681 23.31 -14.54 2.79
N SER A 682 22.68 -13.40 3.12
CA SER A 682 21.47 -12.94 2.45
C SER A 682 21.81 -12.09 1.22
N MET A 683 21.10 -12.32 0.12
CA MET A 683 21.04 -11.37 -1.00
C MET A 683 19.98 -10.31 -0.71
N LEU A 684 20.34 -9.03 -0.87
CA LEU A 684 19.39 -7.93 -0.74
C LEU A 684 18.57 -7.73 -2.03
N GLY A 685 17.25 -7.78 -1.89
CA GLY A 685 16.24 -7.28 -2.83
C GLY A 685 15.12 -6.59 -2.04
N GLY A 686 13.86 -6.67 -2.49
CA GLY A 686 12.70 -6.23 -1.70
C GLY A 686 12.53 -7.03 -0.40
N PHE A 687 13.08 -8.25 -0.37
CA PHE A 687 13.23 -9.11 0.81
C PHE A 687 14.67 -9.62 0.92
N LEU A 688 15.09 -10.05 2.12
CA LEU A 688 16.34 -10.79 2.32
C LEU A 688 16.16 -12.25 1.88
N GLN A 689 16.74 -12.60 0.73
CA GLN A 689 16.62 -13.93 0.14
C GLN A 689 17.91 -14.75 0.34
N PRO A 690 17.83 -16.09 0.43
CA PRO A 690 19.04 -16.90 0.35
C PRO A 690 19.57 -16.90 -1.09
N HIS A 691 20.89 -17.03 -1.24
CA HIS A 691 21.52 -17.30 -2.54
C HIS A 691 20.91 -18.56 -3.19
N PRO A 692 20.88 -18.70 -4.53
CA PRO A 692 20.48 -19.96 -5.16
C PRO A 692 21.37 -21.11 -4.67
N TYR A 693 20.77 -22.24 -4.30
CA TYR A 693 21.49 -23.39 -3.76
C TYR A 693 20.83 -24.70 -4.22
N LYS A 694 21.60 -25.79 -4.19
CA LYS A 694 21.11 -27.15 -4.44
C LYS A 694 21.26 -28.01 -3.19
N ILE A 695 20.35 -28.95 -3.03
CA ILE A 695 20.31 -29.90 -1.90
C ILE A 695 19.97 -31.31 -2.40
N CYS A 696 20.37 -32.32 -1.63
CA CYS A 696 19.90 -33.68 -1.76
C CYS A 696 18.89 -33.96 -0.66
N ALA A 697 17.69 -34.42 -1.01
CA ALA A 697 16.67 -34.84 -0.05
C ALA A 697 16.62 -36.36 0.03
N VAL A 698 17.23 -36.93 1.07
CA VAL A 698 17.34 -38.38 1.24
C VAL A 698 16.14 -38.87 2.07
N PRO A 699 15.29 -39.76 1.56
CA PRO A 699 14.16 -40.30 2.32
C PRO A 699 14.61 -40.97 3.63
N ARG A 700 13.79 -40.85 4.68
CA ARG A 700 14.04 -41.41 6.02
C ARG A 700 13.30 -42.71 6.28
#